data_AF-A0A970SNA2-F1
#
_entry.id   AF-A0A970SNA2-F1
#
_cell.length_a   1.000
_cell.length_b   1.000
_cell.length_c   1.000
_cell.angle_alpha   90.00
_cell.angle_beta   90.00
_cell.angle_gamma   90.00
#
_symmetry.space_group_name_H-M   'P 1'
#
loop_
_entity.id
_entity.type
_entity.pdbx_description
1 polymer ?
#
loop_
_entity_poly.entity_id
_entity_poly.type
_entity_poly.pdbx_seq_one_letter_code
_entity_poly.pdbx_strand_id
1 'polypeptide(L)'
;MRTVSFGVLFTFLLATVIFGAAPVSDNLMGTTLDSAWQIHRADSSRVVATGGGVVFRCRLHEYCYISRPLDDDLITVSARITPSVPAGATWGTSLFIIWNDGNRCQAGLADSHGTFGRFFTSLTTDGASDTSNIARCDLTRPYYMRIQIGKDCIRFFCSESGVRWTLIKTAERPRQFAGAPVSLAIGRGHGTGTAPYANPGLDNSYLTPGEMVTSTVSHLRVEKTDSASLKMSKSERMALVEHGPDPIARIVLEGKSDPTYEQVSKFYPAMRFPRESVGVPELPVEISIDHLGRLERNFDEPPIAWLEAGKDRPPFGDDIAIQRRLLDGWLPVVVLTTNRNNINYEQTVFGWSEGFSPDQPLYAYVRLRIRPQTGHASELPSTVSLMTPDSNLRMDFQAAQDRYGSQVCLRMPWPDAAKAHSISPKEFDAKLRESADLWRAEIGKAARFDIPEKRVNEAYRAWIGYSRLLVDKLNGIYEPHDGAGFYELNYGYSVLLHCIALDQYGLHDAAERYLDSTLHYQQPNGLYTQNYGLSDQGMLLIAIAEHYNLTGDKDWLKRVSNKLTLAGDWLIEQRKLAPKSGVTKGLILFQPYCDYTAEEYNYTGDATCCVGLEKAAAALKSIGMDAEADRMATEAGLYRGDIIASMNAAAIRKDGRTMLPIVPDTQRMLKAVNYTARDYYSLIGGCLLDSGFLDAFDRRAYWITDLLENSDGLLAGLCRWETDGVDHAYALGYLLTELQRGNPRKTLLGFYSFLAYGMTRDTYSGVECTSIVTGSNYWTLPHLYSCTQQLRLLRNMILREDNGSLLIGDAIPRSWLEDGKKLAVRDAPTEFGDVSMSILSAVKSESILVKFSPPARYAPKSVKIRLRHPSDKAIRSVRIDGRAWDKFDRDSIDVSGVGKSVAIYVNYR
;
A
#
# COMPACT_ATOMS: atom_id res chain seq x y z
N MET A 1 71.94 14.73 48.71
CA MET A 1 73.32 14.18 48.54
C MET A 1 73.47 12.93 49.38
N ARG A 2 73.50 11.75 48.76
CA ARG A 2 74.32 10.57 49.13
C ARG A 2 73.89 9.40 48.24
N THR A 3 74.74 9.10 47.28
CA THR A 3 74.88 7.82 46.57
C THR A 3 75.42 6.76 47.52
N VAL A 4 74.91 5.52 47.46
CA VAL A 4 75.70 4.27 47.54
C VAL A 4 74.94 3.14 46.83
N SER A 5 75.65 2.44 45.95
CA SER A 5 75.30 1.23 45.20
C SER A 5 75.05 0.00 46.08
N PHE A 6 74.28 -0.98 45.58
CA PHE A 6 74.52 -2.39 45.88
C PHE A 6 74.31 -3.25 44.63
N GLY A 7 75.25 -4.15 44.38
CA GLY A 7 75.37 -4.96 43.19
C GLY A 7 74.57 -6.27 43.22
N VAL A 8 74.00 -6.56 42.05
CA VAL A 8 74.09 -7.81 41.25
C VAL A 8 73.95 -9.15 41.98
N LEU A 9 72.88 -9.87 41.61
CA LEU A 9 72.97 -11.29 41.26
C LEU A 9 72.18 -11.54 39.98
N PHE A 10 72.82 -12.21 39.02
CA PHE A 10 72.29 -12.56 37.70
C PHE A 10 71.38 -13.79 37.77
N THR A 11 70.24 -13.74 37.07
CA THR A 11 69.63 -14.94 36.44
C THR A 11 68.90 -14.47 35.18
N PHE A 12 69.30 -15.01 34.03
CA PHE A 12 68.70 -14.74 32.71
C PHE A 12 67.34 -15.44 32.60
N LEU A 13 66.31 -14.71 32.18
CA LEU A 13 65.17 -15.26 31.44
C LEU A 13 64.95 -14.39 30.20
N LEU A 14 65.15 -15.00 29.02
CA LEU A 14 64.85 -14.38 27.73
C LEU A 14 63.36 -14.04 27.64
N ALA A 15 63.07 -12.79 27.32
CA ALA A 15 61.74 -12.33 26.93
C ALA A 15 61.42 -12.83 25.51
N THR A 16 60.42 -13.71 25.40
CA THR A 16 59.76 -14.00 24.13
C THR A 16 58.88 -12.81 23.78
N VAL A 17 59.31 -12.01 22.81
CA VAL A 17 58.47 -11.02 22.14
C VAL A 17 57.40 -11.78 21.36
N ILE A 18 56.16 -11.76 21.86
CA ILE A 18 55.00 -12.21 21.09
C ILE A 18 54.71 -11.11 20.08
N PHE A 19 55.06 -11.35 18.82
CA PHE A 19 54.59 -10.56 17.69
C PHE A 19 53.05 -10.66 17.63
N GLY A 20 52.36 -9.52 17.67
CA GLY A 20 50.93 -9.46 17.34
C GLY A 20 50.71 -9.99 15.92
N ALA A 21 49.68 -10.82 15.76
CA ALA A 21 49.32 -11.38 14.46
C ALA A 21 49.07 -10.24 13.45
N ALA A 22 49.68 -10.37 12.26
CA ALA A 22 49.41 -9.49 11.14
C ALA A 22 47.91 -9.56 10.77
N PRO A 23 47.31 -8.48 10.23
CA PRO A 23 45.92 -8.50 9.80
C PRO A 23 45.68 -9.65 8.81
N VAL A 24 44.66 -10.44 9.09
CA VAL A 24 44.24 -11.55 8.25
C VAL A 24 43.65 -10.99 6.95
N SER A 25 44.42 -11.01 5.87
CA SER A 25 43.87 -10.87 4.51
C SER A 25 43.82 -12.23 3.84
N ASP A 26 42.70 -12.94 3.97
CA ASP A 26 42.41 -14.09 3.14
C ASP A 26 41.59 -13.61 1.95
N ASN A 27 42.23 -13.45 0.79
CA ASN A 27 41.56 -12.99 -0.42
C ASN A 27 40.68 -14.06 -1.08
N LEU A 28 40.66 -15.29 -0.53
CA LEU A 28 39.90 -16.45 -1.02
C LEU A 28 40.26 -16.87 -2.45
N MET A 29 41.46 -16.55 -2.91
CA MET A 29 41.91 -16.86 -4.29
C MET A 29 42.70 -18.18 -4.40
N GLY A 30 42.81 -18.94 -3.30
CA GLY A 30 43.45 -20.26 -3.28
C GLY A 30 42.53 -21.38 -3.78
N THR A 31 43.10 -22.50 -4.23
CA THR A 31 42.35 -23.71 -4.64
C THR A 31 41.93 -24.61 -3.47
N THR A 32 42.29 -24.23 -2.24
CA THR A 32 41.92 -24.91 -0.98
C THR A 32 41.55 -23.87 0.06
N LEU A 33 40.60 -24.19 0.95
CA LEU A 33 40.28 -23.34 2.10
C LEU A 33 41.36 -23.45 3.17
N ASP A 34 41.73 -22.33 3.76
CA ASP A 34 42.56 -22.28 4.98
C ASP A 34 41.90 -23.09 6.11
N SER A 35 42.71 -23.72 6.96
CA SER A 35 42.23 -24.60 8.04
C SER A 35 41.44 -23.88 9.13
N ALA A 36 41.50 -22.54 9.19
CA ALA A 36 40.67 -21.73 10.07
C ALA A 36 39.20 -21.64 9.62
N TRP A 37 38.89 -22.00 8.37
CA TRP A 37 37.51 -22.02 7.87
C TRP A 37 36.80 -23.32 8.20
N GLN A 38 35.61 -23.19 8.78
CA GLN A 38 34.65 -24.26 9.01
C GLN A 38 33.54 -24.19 7.97
N ILE A 39 33.16 -25.34 7.42
CA ILE A 39 32.10 -25.45 6.42
C ILE A 39 30.79 -25.82 7.12
N HIS A 40 29.76 -25.00 6.89
CA HIS A 40 28.41 -25.20 7.38
C HIS A 40 27.48 -25.34 6.18
N ARG A 41 26.95 -26.55 5.94
CA ARG A 41 26.10 -26.82 4.79
C ARG A 41 25.07 -27.90 5.08
N ALA A 42 23.93 -27.83 4.40
CA ALA A 42 23.05 -28.98 4.24
C ALA A 42 23.74 -30.09 3.42
N ASP A 43 23.29 -31.35 3.59
CA ASP A 43 23.92 -32.52 2.95
C ASP A 43 23.99 -32.42 1.42
N SER A 44 22.96 -31.81 0.80
CA SER A 44 22.84 -31.65 -0.65
C SER A 44 23.76 -30.58 -1.23
N SER A 45 24.31 -29.73 -0.37
CA SER A 45 25.08 -28.55 -0.73
C SER A 45 26.58 -28.84 -0.86
N ARG A 46 27.34 -28.02 -1.58
CA ARG A 46 28.80 -28.15 -1.78
C ARG A 46 29.46 -26.79 -1.66
N VAL A 47 30.61 -26.75 -0.99
CA VAL A 47 31.51 -25.59 -0.93
C VAL A 47 32.82 -25.97 -1.61
N VAL A 48 33.26 -25.16 -2.56
CA VAL A 48 34.48 -25.43 -3.36
C VAL A 48 35.34 -24.17 -3.42
N ALA A 49 36.56 -24.24 -2.90
CA ALA A 49 37.56 -23.20 -3.12
C ALA A 49 38.12 -23.31 -4.55
N THR A 50 38.19 -22.17 -5.24
CA THR A 50 38.69 -22.08 -6.62
C THR A 50 39.69 -20.93 -6.72
N GLY A 51 40.51 -20.93 -7.76
CA GLY A 51 41.40 -19.79 -8.05
C GLY A 51 40.70 -18.44 -8.27
N GLY A 52 39.36 -18.39 -8.28
CA GLY A 52 38.55 -17.18 -8.43
C GLY A 52 37.66 -16.84 -7.23
N GLY A 53 37.75 -17.57 -6.11
CA GLY A 53 36.87 -17.41 -4.95
C GLY A 53 36.34 -18.73 -4.41
N VAL A 54 35.55 -18.64 -3.34
CA VAL A 54 34.78 -19.77 -2.79
C VAL A 54 33.42 -19.83 -3.47
N VAL A 55 33.14 -20.98 -4.08
CA VAL A 55 31.89 -21.28 -4.76
C VAL A 55 30.97 -22.03 -3.80
N PHE A 56 29.77 -21.49 -3.61
CA PHE A 56 28.69 -22.09 -2.83
C PHE A 56 27.64 -22.61 -3.80
N ARG A 57 27.52 -23.94 -3.86
CA ARG A 57 26.50 -24.64 -4.66
C ARG A 57 25.52 -25.32 -3.72
N CYS A 58 24.35 -24.73 -3.54
CA CYS A 58 23.32 -25.21 -2.61
C CYS A 58 21.94 -25.09 -3.23
N ARG A 59 20.93 -25.65 -2.57
CA ARG A 59 19.54 -25.35 -2.97
C ARG A 59 19.12 -23.98 -2.43
N LEU A 60 18.18 -23.35 -3.11
CA LEU A 60 17.79 -21.94 -2.90
C LEU A 60 17.43 -21.62 -1.44
N HIS A 61 16.81 -22.57 -0.72
CA HIS A 61 16.32 -22.40 0.65
C HIS A 61 17.20 -23.11 1.69
N GLU A 62 18.34 -23.70 1.29
CA GLU A 62 19.29 -24.36 2.20
C GLU A 62 20.40 -23.42 2.66
N TYR A 63 20.93 -23.64 3.87
CA TYR A 63 22.14 -22.93 4.30
C TYR A 63 23.38 -23.56 3.67
N CYS A 64 24.30 -22.70 3.25
CA CYS A 64 25.60 -23.08 2.74
C CYS A 64 26.56 -21.91 2.90
N TYR A 65 27.32 -21.92 3.99
CA TYR A 65 28.28 -20.88 4.32
C TYR A 65 29.57 -21.46 4.89
N ILE A 66 30.61 -20.65 4.93
CA ILE A 66 31.81 -20.93 5.69
C ILE A 66 32.00 -19.86 6.76
N SER A 67 32.52 -20.25 7.91
CA SER A 67 32.84 -19.33 8.99
C SER A 67 34.25 -19.53 9.50
N ARG A 68 34.83 -18.48 10.07
CA ARG A 68 36.13 -18.54 10.76
C ARG A 68 36.06 -17.75 12.07
N PRO A 69 36.94 -18.03 13.03
CA PRO A 69 37.09 -17.18 14.20
C PRO A 69 37.45 -15.74 13.79
N LEU A 70 36.91 -14.80 14.54
CA LEU A 70 37.19 -13.38 14.46
C LEU A 70 37.17 -12.86 15.90
N ASP A 71 38.20 -12.16 16.35
CA ASP A 71 38.38 -11.71 17.75
C ASP A 71 38.78 -10.23 17.86
N ASP A 72 38.79 -9.54 16.72
CA ASP A 72 39.08 -8.12 16.61
C ASP A 72 37.79 -7.29 16.56
N ASP A 73 37.63 -6.39 17.54
CA ASP A 73 36.61 -5.34 17.49
C ASP A 73 37.06 -4.18 16.59
N LEU A 74 36.08 -3.34 16.20
CA LEU A 74 36.25 -2.12 15.43
C LEU A 74 36.94 -2.39 14.09
N ILE A 75 36.34 -3.28 13.32
CA ILE A 75 36.86 -3.77 12.04
C ILE A 75 35.97 -3.36 10.87
N THR A 76 36.57 -3.34 9.69
CA THR A 76 35.91 -3.24 8.40
C THR A 76 36.12 -4.55 7.65
N VAL A 77 35.02 -5.22 7.32
CA VAL A 77 35.00 -6.45 6.53
C VAL A 77 34.46 -6.13 5.16
N SER A 78 35.11 -6.57 4.09
CA SER A 78 34.58 -6.44 2.74
C SER A 78 34.85 -7.67 1.89
N ALA A 79 33.97 -7.98 0.94
CA ALA A 79 34.15 -9.05 -0.02
C ALA A 79 33.39 -8.75 -1.31
N ARG A 80 33.84 -9.37 -2.40
CA ARG A 80 33.13 -9.37 -3.68
C ARG A 80 32.19 -10.58 -3.75
N ILE A 81 30.92 -10.31 -3.95
CA ILE A 81 29.85 -11.31 -4.05
C ILE A 81 29.34 -11.35 -5.48
N THR A 82 29.41 -12.52 -6.10
CA THR A 82 28.66 -12.87 -7.30
C THR A 82 27.44 -13.67 -6.82
N PRO A 83 26.23 -13.09 -6.82
CA PRO A 83 25.03 -13.78 -6.34
C PRO A 83 24.60 -14.87 -7.34
N SER A 84 23.71 -15.76 -6.90
CA SER A 84 22.98 -16.62 -7.83
C SER A 84 21.78 -15.88 -8.43
N VAL A 85 21.24 -16.40 -9.53
CA VAL A 85 19.94 -15.98 -10.07
C VAL A 85 19.09 -17.23 -10.21
N PRO A 86 18.00 -17.39 -9.43
CA PRO A 86 17.54 -16.50 -8.37
C PRO A 86 18.50 -16.43 -7.16
N ALA A 87 18.50 -15.29 -6.46
CA ALA A 87 19.31 -15.02 -5.26
C ALA A 87 18.60 -15.42 -3.96
N GLY A 88 17.28 -15.54 -3.96
CA GLY A 88 16.45 -15.83 -2.79
C GLY A 88 16.14 -14.58 -1.95
N ALA A 89 14.96 -14.57 -1.32
CA ALA A 89 14.37 -13.37 -0.71
C ALA A 89 15.09 -12.87 0.56
N THR A 90 15.49 -13.80 1.43
CA THR A 90 16.07 -13.51 2.75
C THR A 90 17.39 -14.28 3.01
N TRP A 91 17.79 -15.16 2.09
CA TRP A 91 18.94 -16.08 2.20
C TRP A 91 19.94 -15.95 1.03
N GLY A 92 20.00 -14.73 0.49
CA GLY A 92 20.99 -14.35 -0.51
C GLY A 92 22.42 -14.39 0.01
N THR A 93 23.38 -14.48 -0.92
CA THR A 93 24.81 -14.57 -0.59
C THR A 93 25.27 -13.28 0.11
N SER A 94 25.87 -13.44 1.29
CA SER A 94 26.10 -12.35 2.23
C SER A 94 27.44 -12.44 2.96
N LEU A 95 27.84 -11.31 3.53
CA LEU A 95 28.83 -11.18 4.60
C LEU A 95 28.10 -11.17 5.94
N PHE A 96 28.61 -11.91 6.93
CA PHE A 96 28.06 -11.96 8.29
C PHE A 96 29.15 -11.68 9.33
N ILE A 97 28.85 -10.84 10.32
CA ILE A 97 29.67 -10.67 11.53
C ILE A 97 28.82 -11.10 12.72
N ILE A 98 29.31 -12.07 13.49
CA ILE A 98 28.51 -12.84 14.47
C ILE A 98 29.14 -12.71 15.86
N TRP A 99 28.33 -12.32 16.85
CA TRP A 99 28.68 -12.34 18.28
C TRP A 99 28.16 -13.59 18.97
N ASN A 100 26.97 -14.05 18.58
CA ASN A 100 26.39 -15.35 18.92
C ASN A 100 25.17 -15.62 18.03
N ASP A 101 24.49 -16.76 18.22
CA ASP A 101 23.34 -17.19 17.42
C ASP A 101 22.22 -16.14 17.36
N GLY A 102 22.00 -15.41 18.45
CA GLY A 102 21.01 -14.34 18.56
C GLY A 102 21.50 -12.96 18.13
N ASN A 103 22.80 -12.77 17.91
CA ASN A 103 23.41 -11.46 17.70
C ASN A 103 24.37 -11.46 16.51
N ARG A 104 23.93 -10.90 15.38
CA ARG A 104 24.74 -10.79 14.15
C ARG A 104 24.33 -9.59 13.30
N CYS A 105 25.24 -9.11 12.46
CA CYS A 105 24.89 -8.21 11.36
C CYS A 105 25.27 -8.83 10.01
N GLN A 106 24.52 -8.50 8.96
CA GLN A 106 24.74 -9.04 7.62
C GLN A 106 24.51 -8.02 6.52
N ALA A 107 25.20 -8.21 5.39
CA ALA A 107 24.99 -7.44 4.17
C ALA A 107 25.20 -8.32 2.95
N GLY A 108 24.26 -8.26 2.01
CA GLY A 108 24.28 -9.14 0.85
C GLY A 108 23.39 -8.69 -0.29
N LEU A 109 23.22 -9.60 -1.24
CA LEU A 109 22.41 -9.45 -2.44
C LEU A 109 21.29 -10.48 -2.39
N ALA A 110 20.05 -10.03 -2.53
CA ALA A 110 18.85 -10.86 -2.53
C ALA A 110 17.99 -10.52 -3.75
N ASP A 111 16.96 -11.33 -4.01
CA ASP A 111 15.86 -10.93 -4.89
C ASP A 111 14.58 -10.68 -4.08
N SER A 112 13.53 -10.19 -4.72
CA SER A 112 12.20 -10.11 -4.13
C SER A 112 11.33 -11.22 -4.72
N HIS A 113 11.53 -12.45 -4.27
CA HIS A 113 10.82 -13.64 -4.77
C HIS A 113 10.95 -13.79 -6.30
N GLY A 114 12.16 -13.56 -6.83
CA GLY A 114 12.45 -13.69 -8.27
C GLY A 114 12.06 -12.50 -9.15
N THR A 115 11.41 -11.44 -8.64
CA THR A 115 10.98 -10.29 -9.47
C THR A 115 12.10 -9.31 -9.84
N PHE A 116 12.93 -8.89 -8.88
CA PHE A 116 14.09 -8.03 -9.13
C PHE A 116 15.16 -8.15 -8.04
N GLY A 117 16.39 -7.78 -8.38
CA GLY A 117 17.54 -7.79 -7.48
C GLY A 117 17.61 -6.61 -6.53
N ARG A 118 18.15 -6.83 -5.32
CA ARG A 118 18.32 -5.79 -4.30
C ARG A 118 19.55 -6.01 -3.41
N PHE A 119 20.14 -4.91 -2.95
CA PHE A 119 21.01 -4.91 -1.78
C PHE A 119 20.15 -4.98 -0.52
N PHE A 120 20.56 -5.79 0.44
CA PHE A 120 19.90 -5.84 1.74
C PHE A 120 20.92 -5.85 2.87
N THR A 121 20.46 -5.41 4.03
CA THR A 121 21.23 -5.43 5.29
C THR A 121 20.35 -5.98 6.39
N SER A 122 20.92 -6.65 7.39
CA SER A 122 20.17 -7.04 8.58
C SER A 122 20.98 -6.85 9.85
N LEU A 123 20.28 -6.44 10.92
CA LEU A 123 20.76 -6.43 12.28
C LEU A 123 19.90 -7.40 13.09
N THR A 124 20.49 -8.50 13.55
CA THR A 124 19.81 -9.45 14.43
C THR A 124 20.27 -9.23 15.85
N THR A 125 19.35 -8.95 16.76
CA THR A 125 19.61 -8.78 18.19
C THR A 125 18.65 -9.65 18.99
N ASP A 126 19.19 -10.43 19.93
CA ASP A 126 18.43 -11.35 20.79
C ASP A 126 17.48 -12.27 19.99
N GLY A 127 17.90 -12.68 18.78
CA GLY A 127 17.15 -13.57 17.88
C GLY A 127 16.16 -12.87 16.94
N ALA A 128 15.86 -11.59 17.14
CA ALA A 128 15.00 -10.81 16.26
C ALA A 128 15.82 -10.07 15.18
N SER A 129 15.47 -10.25 13.91
CA SER A 129 16.17 -9.63 12.77
C SER A 129 15.42 -8.41 12.23
N ASP A 130 16.07 -7.23 12.23
CA ASP A 130 15.67 -6.05 11.47
C ASP A 130 16.38 -6.06 10.12
N THR A 131 15.64 -6.41 9.06
CA THR A 131 16.16 -6.52 7.69
C THR A 131 15.65 -5.37 6.85
N SER A 132 16.56 -4.63 6.21
CA SER A 132 16.21 -3.52 5.32
C SER A 132 16.63 -3.80 3.89
N ASN A 133 15.69 -3.64 2.98
CA ASN A 133 15.94 -3.58 1.54
C ASN A 133 16.38 -2.16 1.20
N ILE A 134 17.50 -2.02 0.49
CA ILE A 134 18.13 -0.70 0.34
C ILE A 134 17.92 -0.13 -1.06
N ALA A 135 18.48 -0.78 -2.07
CA ALA A 135 18.43 -0.31 -3.44
C ALA A 135 18.40 -1.49 -4.41
N ARG A 136 17.79 -1.29 -5.57
CA ARG A 136 17.78 -2.28 -6.64
C ARG A 136 19.19 -2.50 -7.19
N CYS A 137 19.46 -3.73 -7.61
CA CYS A 137 20.72 -4.10 -8.25
C CYS A 137 20.49 -5.14 -9.35
N ASP A 138 21.46 -5.25 -10.26
CA ASP A 138 21.47 -6.24 -11.32
C ASP A 138 22.17 -7.51 -10.82
N LEU A 139 21.39 -8.53 -10.42
CA LEU A 139 21.94 -9.80 -9.89
C LEU A 139 22.77 -10.58 -10.92
N THR A 140 22.78 -10.19 -12.19
CA THR A 140 23.67 -10.81 -13.19
C THR A 140 25.13 -10.34 -13.04
N ARG A 141 25.40 -9.36 -12.16
CA ARG A 141 26.72 -8.76 -11.94
C ARG A 141 27.22 -8.96 -10.51
N PRO A 142 28.56 -9.03 -10.33
CA PRO A 142 29.14 -9.08 -9.00
C PRO A 142 29.23 -7.69 -8.36
N TYR A 143 29.04 -7.63 -7.04
CA TYR A 143 29.21 -6.42 -6.24
C TYR A 143 30.12 -6.66 -5.05
N TYR A 144 30.88 -5.64 -4.68
CA TYR A 144 31.56 -5.59 -3.40
C TYR A 144 30.60 -5.12 -2.32
N MET A 145 30.54 -5.87 -1.22
CA MET A 145 29.84 -5.50 0.00
C MET A 145 30.86 -5.21 1.09
N ARG A 146 30.53 -4.27 1.98
CA ARG A 146 31.38 -3.91 3.13
C ARG A 146 30.54 -3.61 4.35
N ILE A 147 30.95 -4.16 5.49
CA ILE A 147 30.43 -3.86 6.83
C ILE A 147 31.57 -3.22 7.62
N GLN A 148 31.36 -1.99 8.10
CA GLN A 148 32.30 -1.26 8.94
C GLN A 148 31.73 -1.09 10.34
N ILE A 149 32.41 -1.64 11.34
CA ILE A 149 32.04 -1.57 12.75
C ILE A 149 32.79 -0.40 13.41
N GLY A 150 32.04 0.57 13.90
CA GLY A 150 32.52 1.67 14.74
C GLY A 150 32.16 1.46 16.22
N LYS A 151 32.44 2.46 17.06
CA LYS A 151 32.13 2.48 18.49
C LYS A 151 30.64 2.66 18.76
N ASP A 152 29.98 3.54 18.01
CA ASP A 152 28.56 3.89 18.15
C ASP A 152 27.74 3.60 16.88
N CYS A 153 28.35 3.01 15.85
CA CYS A 153 27.72 2.83 14.54
C CYS A 153 28.17 1.56 13.82
N ILE A 154 27.32 1.12 12.89
CA ILE A 154 27.62 0.12 11.87
C ILE A 154 27.28 0.75 10.52
N ARG A 155 28.22 0.68 9.57
CA ARG A 155 28.02 1.19 8.22
C ARG A 155 28.08 0.08 7.20
N PHE A 156 27.18 0.15 6.25
CA PHE A 156 27.07 -0.78 5.14
C PHE A 156 27.38 -0.04 3.85
N PHE A 157 28.25 -0.60 3.03
CA PHE A 157 28.60 -0.03 1.73
C PHE A 157 28.47 -1.08 0.63
N CYS A 158 28.18 -0.60 -0.58
CA CYS A 158 28.33 -1.37 -1.80
C CYS A 158 29.31 -0.70 -2.77
N SER A 159 29.85 -1.46 -3.72
CA SER A 159 30.69 -0.95 -4.80
C SER A 159 30.69 -1.91 -5.98
N GLU A 160 30.68 -1.40 -7.21
CA GLU A 160 30.90 -2.24 -8.40
C GLU A 160 32.38 -2.58 -8.62
N SER A 161 33.28 -1.66 -8.23
CA SER A 161 34.72 -1.76 -8.54
C SER A 161 35.59 -2.14 -7.35
N GLY A 162 35.05 -2.09 -6.13
CA GLY A 162 35.83 -2.22 -4.88
C GLY A 162 36.71 -0.99 -4.57
N VAL A 163 36.69 0.04 -5.42
CA VAL A 163 37.48 1.28 -5.26
C VAL A 163 36.58 2.42 -4.80
N ARG A 164 35.46 2.64 -5.49
CA ARG A 164 34.49 3.69 -5.14
C ARG A 164 33.34 3.09 -4.36
N TRP A 165 33.25 3.44 -3.08
CA TRP A 165 32.27 2.88 -2.17
C TRP A 165 31.10 3.83 -1.99
N THR A 166 29.89 3.29 -2.11
CA THR A 166 28.64 3.99 -1.82
C THR A 166 28.18 3.56 -0.44
N LEU A 167 27.98 4.50 0.47
CA LEU A 167 27.34 4.24 1.76
C LEU A 167 25.85 3.95 1.50
N ILE A 168 25.39 2.75 1.85
CA ILE A 168 24.02 2.31 1.58
C ILE A 168 23.14 2.31 2.84
N LYS A 169 23.73 2.11 4.03
CA LYS A 169 23.01 2.28 5.32
C LYS A 169 24.00 2.62 6.42
N THR A 170 23.59 3.50 7.32
CA THR A 170 24.23 3.71 8.62
C THR A 170 23.22 3.31 9.69
N ALA A 171 23.66 2.53 10.67
CA ALA A 171 22.86 2.16 11.84
C ALA A 171 23.61 2.48 13.13
N GLU A 172 22.88 2.66 14.22
CA GLU A 172 23.48 2.67 15.56
C GLU A 172 24.04 1.27 15.88
N ARG A 173 25.18 1.19 16.58
CA ARG A 173 25.72 -0.10 17.03
C ARG A 173 24.93 -0.56 18.28
N PRO A 174 24.22 -1.71 18.22
CA PRO A 174 23.49 -2.22 19.37
C PRO A 174 24.42 -2.55 20.54
N ARG A 175 23.91 -2.45 21.78
CA ARG A 175 24.68 -2.81 22.99
C ARG A 175 25.05 -4.29 23.00
N GLN A 176 24.23 -5.15 22.43
CA GLN A 176 24.46 -6.59 22.27
C GLN A 176 25.71 -6.88 21.43
N PHE A 177 26.13 -5.93 20.59
CA PHE A 177 27.32 -6.07 19.76
C PHE A 177 28.53 -5.40 20.42
N ALA A 178 28.51 -5.16 21.73
CA ALA A 178 29.66 -4.60 22.44
C ALA A 178 30.81 -5.62 22.50
N GLY A 179 32.04 -5.14 22.28
CA GLY A 179 33.22 -5.99 22.22
C GLY A 179 33.40 -6.68 20.87
N ALA A 180 34.44 -7.50 20.77
CA ALA A 180 34.76 -8.21 19.54
C ALA A 180 33.66 -9.23 19.18
N PRO A 181 33.32 -9.36 17.90
CA PRO A 181 32.56 -10.53 17.43
C PRO A 181 33.35 -11.81 17.70
N VAL A 182 32.72 -12.97 17.54
CA VAL A 182 33.37 -14.28 17.70
C VAL A 182 33.61 -14.98 16.37
N SER A 183 32.87 -14.60 15.33
CA SER A 183 33.00 -15.23 14.02
C SER A 183 32.67 -14.28 12.85
N LEU A 184 33.38 -14.49 11.75
CA LEU A 184 33.07 -13.98 10.42
C LEU A 184 32.55 -15.13 9.58
N ALA A 185 31.42 -14.95 8.91
CA ALA A 185 30.91 -15.92 7.95
C ALA A 185 30.62 -15.29 6.59
N ILE A 186 30.71 -16.12 5.54
CA ILE A 186 30.37 -15.76 4.16
C ILE A 186 29.64 -16.93 3.49
N GLY A 187 28.68 -16.60 2.62
CA GLY A 187 27.90 -17.60 1.90
C GLY A 187 26.41 -17.33 2.02
N ARG A 188 25.60 -18.38 1.97
CA ARG A 188 24.14 -18.31 1.88
C ARG A 188 23.47 -18.81 3.14
N GLY A 189 22.65 -17.94 3.73
CA GLY A 189 21.98 -18.23 4.99
C GLY A 189 22.92 -18.37 6.18
N HIS A 190 22.35 -18.32 7.38
CA HIS A 190 23.03 -18.67 8.62
C HIS A 190 22.02 -19.37 9.53
N GLY A 191 22.13 -20.69 9.65
CA GLY A 191 21.26 -21.53 10.47
C GLY A 191 22.08 -22.33 11.48
N THR A 192 21.70 -22.26 12.76
CA THR A 192 22.40 -22.95 13.87
C THR A 192 21.76 -24.28 14.23
N GLY A 193 20.65 -24.66 13.57
CA GLY A 193 19.89 -25.88 13.87
C GLY A 193 19.26 -25.91 15.27
N THR A 194 19.27 -24.80 16.01
CA THR A 194 18.66 -24.65 17.33
C THR A 194 17.29 -23.97 17.23
N ALA A 195 16.36 -24.32 18.13
CA ALA A 195 14.98 -23.82 18.14
C ALA A 195 14.91 -22.29 17.96
N PRO A 196 13.96 -21.75 17.16
CA PRO A 196 12.65 -22.34 16.81
C PRO A 196 12.56 -22.98 15.41
N TYR A 197 13.67 -23.26 14.73
CA TYR A 197 13.63 -23.75 13.33
C TYR A 197 13.11 -25.19 13.22
N ALA A 198 11.93 -25.37 12.63
CA ALA A 198 11.27 -26.68 12.46
C ALA A 198 11.95 -27.58 11.43
N ASN A 199 12.68 -27.00 10.46
CA ASN A 199 13.49 -27.73 9.49
C ASN A 199 14.94 -27.23 9.56
N PRO A 200 15.87 -27.95 10.22
CA PRO A 200 17.22 -27.45 10.51
C PRO A 200 18.07 -27.21 9.26
N GLY A 201 17.66 -27.74 8.09
CA GLY A 201 18.32 -27.55 6.82
C GLY A 201 17.87 -26.34 6.01
N LEU A 202 16.73 -25.72 6.35
CA LEU A 202 16.03 -24.74 5.51
C LEU A 202 15.90 -23.36 6.16
N ASP A 203 15.57 -22.37 5.33
CA ASP A 203 15.33 -20.98 5.72
C ASP A 203 14.04 -20.73 6.54
N ASN A 204 13.28 -21.80 6.82
CA ASN A 204 12.00 -21.84 7.54
C ASN A 204 10.90 -20.91 7.01
N SER A 205 11.18 -20.19 5.91
CA SER A 205 10.20 -19.49 5.10
C SER A 205 9.62 -20.44 4.05
N TYR A 206 10.34 -21.52 3.73
CA TYR A 206 9.89 -22.55 2.80
C TYR A 206 9.97 -23.96 3.41
N LEU A 207 8.97 -24.78 3.07
CA LEU A 207 8.89 -26.18 3.48
C LEU A 207 9.75 -27.12 2.60
N THR A 208 10.25 -26.63 1.47
CA THR A 208 11.03 -27.43 0.51
C THR A 208 12.35 -26.72 0.14
N PRO A 209 13.42 -27.44 -0.23
CA PRO A 209 14.75 -26.85 -0.48
C PRO A 209 14.91 -25.88 -1.66
N GLY A 210 13.99 -25.87 -2.64
CA GLY A 210 14.13 -25.09 -3.87
C GLY A 210 15.13 -25.67 -4.87
N GLU A 211 15.43 -24.93 -5.94
CA GLU A 211 16.33 -25.34 -7.03
C GLU A 211 17.82 -25.19 -6.67
N MET A 212 18.70 -25.90 -7.38
CA MET A 212 20.15 -25.80 -7.20
C MET A 212 20.70 -24.52 -7.82
N VAL A 213 21.40 -23.74 -7.00
CA VAL A 213 21.91 -22.43 -7.34
C VAL A 213 23.38 -22.31 -6.95
N THR A 214 24.09 -21.43 -7.65
CA THR A 214 25.53 -21.23 -7.46
C THR A 214 25.84 -19.76 -7.26
N SER A 215 26.60 -19.46 -6.21
CA SER A 215 27.12 -18.11 -5.95
C SER A 215 28.60 -18.18 -5.57
N THR A 216 29.31 -17.07 -5.70
CA THR A 216 30.75 -17.01 -5.42
C THR A 216 31.07 -15.82 -4.53
N VAL A 217 31.93 -16.03 -3.53
CA VAL A 217 32.52 -14.95 -2.72
C VAL A 217 34.03 -14.95 -2.91
N SER A 218 34.60 -13.78 -3.18
CA SER A 218 36.04 -13.59 -3.43
C SER A 218 36.51 -12.26 -2.84
N HIS A 219 37.83 -12.01 -2.87
CA HIS A 219 38.43 -10.73 -2.47
C HIS A 219 38.05 -10.30 -1.04
N LEU A 220 37.92 -11.26 -0.12
CA LEU A 220 37.62 -10.96 1.27
C LEU A 220 38.79 -10.19 1.91
N ARG A 221 38.46 -9.17 2.69
CA ARG A 221 39.41 -8.35 3.45
C ARG A 221 38.83 -8.04 4.82
N VAL A 222 39.68 -8.16 5.84
CA VAL A 222 39.38 -7.73 7.21
C VAL A 222 40.46 -6.73 7.62
N GLU A 223 40.03 -5.51 7.95
CA GLU A 223 40.90 -4.38 8.24
C GLU A 223 40.44 -3.72 9.54
N LYS A 224 41.32 -3.03 10.26
CA LYS A 224 40.87 -2.17 11.37
C LYS A 224 40.09 -0.98 10.81
N THR A 225 38.96 -0.66 11.43
CA THR A 225 38.19 0.53 11.09
C THR A 225 39.03 1.76 11.36
N ASP A 226 39.13 2.64 10.37
CA ASP A 226 39.88 3.88 10.46
C ASP A 226 39.46 4.72 11.67
N SER A 227 40.44 5.31 12.36
CA SER A 227 40.22 6.07 13.59
C SER A 227 39.22 7.22 13.44
N ALA A 228 39.18 7.88 12.28
CA ALA A 228 38.24 8.95 11.97
C ALA A 228 36.82 8.43 11.69
N SER A 229 36.70 7.14 11.35
CA SER A 229 35.42 6.45 11.07
C SER A 229 34.88 5.68 12.29
N LEU A 230 35.58 5.69 13.42
CA LEU A 230 35.15 4.98 14.64
C LEU A 230 33.87 5.53 15.26
N LYS A 231 33.50 6.77 14.97
CA LYS A 231 32.25 7.35 15.45
C LYS A 231 31.40 7.78 14.27
N MET A 232 30.11 7.83 14.50
CA MET A 232 29.17 8.42 13.56
C MET A 232 29.51 9.91 13.34
N SER A 233 29.60 10.35 12.09
CA SER A 233 29.79 11.76 11.77
C SER A 233 28.55 12.57 12.14
N LYS A 234 28.68 13.90 12.21
CA LYS A 234 27.53 14.77 12.44
C LYS A 234 26.49 14.63 11.32
N SER A 235 26.93 14.53 10.06
CA SER A 235 26.05 14.33 8.91
C SER A 235 25.36 12.97 8.92
N GLU A 236 25.99 11.91 9.41
CA GLU A 236 25.35 10.59 9.54
C GLU A 236 24.37 10.54 10.70
N ARG A 237 24.70 11.17 11.84
CA ARG A 237 23.73 11.37 12.93
C ARG A 237 22.55 12.19 12.42
N MET A 238 22.82 13.24 11.65
CA MET A 238 21.79 14.05 11.02
C MET A 238 21.01 13.26 9.98
N ALA A 239 21.60 12.37 9.19
CA ALA A 239 20.91 11.53 8.20
C ALA A 239 20.02 10.45 8.85
N LEU A 240 20.45 9.93 10.02
CA LEU A 240 19.61 9.11 10.91
C LEU A 240 18.51 9.91 11.62
N VAL A 241 18.58 11.25 11.52
CA VAL A 241 17.69 12.23 12.14
C VAL A 241 17.04 13.13 11.07
N GLU A 242 17.29 12.93 9.76
CA GLU A 242 16.83 13.82 8.68
C GLU A 242 15.40 13.42 8.33
N HIS A 243 14.60 13.58 9.37
CA HIS A 243 13.21 13.27 9.52
C HIS A 243 12.62 14.60 9.95
N GLY A 244 11.88 15.22 9.06
CA GLY A 244 11.38 16.57 9.23
C GLY A 244 9.92 16.65 8.84
N PRO A 245 9.36 17.87 8.86
CA PRO A 245 8.01 18.07 8.40
C PRO A 245 7.84 17.78 6.92
N ASP A 246 6.63 17.40 6.51
CA ASP A 246 6.29 17.14 5.11
C ASP A 246 6.70 18.31 4.20
N PRO A 247 7.70 18.12 3.32
CA PRO A 247 8.28 19.21 2.54
C PRO A 247 7.29 19.79 1.52
N ILE A 248 6.40 18.96 0.99
CA ILE A 248 5.40 19.39 0.00
C ILE A 248 4.27 20.14 0.69
N ALA A 249 3.83 19.65 1.86
CA ALA A 249 2.83 20.36 2.66
C ALA A 249 3.30 21.76 3.03
N ARG A 250 4.57 21.94 3.41
CA ARG A 250 5.13 23.28 3.70
C ARG A 250 4.98 24.23 2.53
N ILE A 251 5.31 23.78 1.31
CA ILE A 251 5.26 24.63 0.11
C ILE A 251 3.81 24.91 -0.31
N VAL A 252 2.96 23.87 -0.35
CA VAL A 252 1.60 23.99 -0.88
C VAL A 252 0.67 24.72 0.10
N LEU A 253 0.89 24.56 1.41
CA LEU A 253 0.03 25.14 2.44
C LEU A 253 0.44 26.53 2.92
N GLU A 254 1.61 27.05 2.50
CA GLU A 254 2.13 28.39 2.84
C GLU A 254 1.14 29.53 2.51
N GLY A 255 0.37 29.41 1.43
CA GLY A 255 -0.62 30.39 1.00
C GLY A 255 -1.95 30.33 1.76
N LYS A 256 -2.97 31.08 1.30
CA LYS A 256 -4.38 30.96 1.76
C LYS A 256 -5.28 30.19 0.80
N SER A 257 -4.84 30.01 -0.44
CA SER A 257 -5.58 29.27 -1.46
C SER A 257 -5.64 27.79 -1.12
N ASP A 258 -6.69 27.13 -1.59
CA ASP A 258 -6.79 25.69 -1.53
C ASP A 258 -5.71 25.05 -2.43
N PRO A 259 -5.16 23.90 -2.03
CA PRO A 259 -4.37 23.06 -2.94
C PRO A 259 -5.19 22.72 -4.18
N THR A 260 -4.50 22.55 -5.31
CA THR A 260 -5.07 22.12 -6.59
C THR A 260 -4.27 20.95 -7.15
N TYR A 261 -4.89 20.15 -8.03
CA TYR A 261 -4.20 19.08 -8.73
C TYR A 261 -2.95 19.58 -9.44
N GLU A 262 -3.03 20.69 -10.19
CA GLU A 262 -1.92 21.24 -10.97
C GLU A 262 -0.76 21.74 -10.13
N GLN A 263 -1.00 22.14 -8.87
CA GLN A 263 0.08 22.48 -7.94
C GLN A 263 0.75 21.21 -7.42
N VAL A 264 -0.04 20.24 -6.99
CA VAL A 264 0.44 19.01 -6.35
C VAL A 264 1.17 18.11 -7.36
N SER A 265 0.65 17.94 -8.57
CA SER A 265 1.16 16.97 -9.55
C SER A 265 2.51 17.35 -10.19
N LYS A 266 3.04 18.55 -9.88
CA LYS A 266 4.31 19.08 -10.43
C LYS A 266 5.54 18.65 -9.64
N PHE A 267 5.38 18.23 -8.40
CA PHE A 267 6.51 17.89 -7.54
C PHE A 267 7.20 16.59 -7.97
N TYR A 268 6.42 15.62 -8.47
CA TYR A 268 6.91 14.30 -8.83
C TYR A 268 6.32 13.80 -10.15
N PRO A 269 7.03 12.90 -10.86
CA PRO A 269 6.57 12.37 -12.13
C PRO A 269 5.24 11.61 -12.02
N ALA A 270 4.58 11.42 -13.15
CA ALA A 270 3.48 10.46 -13.25
C ALA A 270 3.99 9.03 -13.07
N MET A 271 3.07 8.13 -12.71
CA MET A 271 3.37 6.70 -12.65
C MET A 271 3.88 6.19 -13.99
N ARG A 272 4.97 5.43 -13.96
CA ARG A 272 5.57 4.78 -15.11
C ARG A 272 4.86 3.46 -15.37
N PHE A 273 4.84 3.06 -16.63
CA PHE A 273 4.36 1.76 -17.06
C PHE A 273 2.90 1.44 -16.61
N PRO A 274 1.92 2.32 -16.86
CA PRO A 274 0.54 2.09 -16.45
C PRO A 274 -0.03 0.77 -17.01
N ARG A 275 -0.88 0.14 -16.21
CA ARG A 275 -1.62 -1.09 -16.51
C ARG A 275 -3.09 -0.87 -16.18
N GLU A 276 -3.97 -1.41 -17.01
CA GLU A 276 -5.42 -1.32 -16.81
C GLU A 276 -6.09 -2.69 -16.97
N SER A 277 -7.09 -2.97 -16.13
CA SER A 277 -7.94 -4.16 -16.28
C SER A 277 -9.29 -3.82 -16.91
N VAL A 278 -9.77 -4.70 -17.79
CA VAL A 278 -11.11 -4.67 -18.39
C VAL A 278 -11.76 -6.05 -18.29
N GLY A 279 -13.08 -6.10 -18.29
CA GLY A 279 -13.79 -7.36 -18.09
C GLY A 279 -15.29 -7.16 -17.95
N VAL A 280 -15.92 -8.17 -17.33
CA VAL A 280 -17.30 -8.12 -16.83
C VAL A 280 -17.19 -8.17 -15.30
N PRO A 281 -18.03 -7.43 -14.55
CA PRO A 281 -18.01 -7.52 -13.09
C PRO A 281 -18.12 -8.95 -12.59
N GLU A 282 -17.45 -9.24 -11.46
CA GLU A 282 -17.57 -10.51 -10.73
C GLU A 282 -17.02 -11.76 -11.47
N LEU A 283 -16.37 -11.60 -12.64
CA LEU A 283 -15.74 -12.71 -13.35
C LEU A 283 -14.35 -13.03 -12.76
N PRO A 284 -13.99 -14.32 -12.56
CA PRO A 284 -12.71 -14.69 -11.93
C PRO A 284 -11.41 -14.40 -12.69
N VAL A 285 -11.49 -13.69 -13.82
CA VAL A 285 -10.34 -13.40 -14.66
C VAL A 285 -10.58 -12.09 -15.39
N GLU A 286 -9.67 -11.14 -15.26
CA GLU A 286 -9.67 -9.91 -16.05
C GLU A 286 -8.79 -10.04 -17.29
N ILE A 287 -9.03 -9.14 -18.25
CA ILE A 287 -8.11 -8.85 -19.34
C ILE A 287 -7.32 -7.62 -18.92
N SER A 288 -6.02 -7.76 -18.74
CA SER A 288 -5.17 -6.62 -18.43
C SER A 288 -4.42 -6.14 -19.67
N ILE A 289 -4.21 -4.83 -19.73
CA ILE A 289 -3.54 -4.13 -20.82
C ILE A 289 -2.34 -3.42 -20.23
N ASP A 290 -1.14 -3.87 -20.61
CA ASP A 290 0.11 -3.34 -20.08
C ASP A 290 0.48 -1.98 -20.70
N HIS A 291 1.60 -1.42 -20.28
CA HIS A 291 2.10 -0.12 -20.73
C HIS A 291 2.50 -0.02 -22.21
N LEU A 292 2.61 -1.15 -22.92
CA LEU A 292 2.85 -1.22 -24.36
C LEU A 292 1.58 -1.58 -25.14
N GLY A 293 0.45 -1.76 -24.47
CA GLY A 293 -0.81 -2.15 -25.10
C GLY A 293 -0.90 -3.62 -25.43
N ARG A 294 -0.07 -4.45 -24.81
CA ARG A 294 -0.12 -5.91 -24.89
C ARG A 294 -1.18 -6.42 -23.92
N LEU A 295 -1.85 -7.49 -24.31
CA LEU A 295 -2.82 -8.17 -23.45
C LEU A 295 -2.06 -9.11 -22.54
N GLU A 296 -2.35 -9.08 -21.25
CA GLU A 296 -1.74 -9.95 -20.25
C GLU A 296 -2.79 -10.44 -19.26
N ARG A 297 -2.53 -11.61 -18.68
CA ARG A 297 -3.30 -12.13 -17.55
C ARG A 297 -2.70 -11.61 -16.25
N ASN A 298 -1.37 -11.70 -16.14
CA ASN A 298 -0.62 -11.26 -14.98
C ASN A 298 0.58 -10.42 -15.40
N PHE A 299 1.06 -9.55 -14.50
CA PHE A 299 2.20 -8.65 -14.77
C PHE A 299 3.56 -9.38 -14.74
N ASP A 300 3.65 -10.53 -14.08
CA ASP A 300 4.85 -11.36 -13.97
C ASP A 300 4.92 -12.47 -15.02
N GLU A 301 3.86 -12.63 -15.80
CA GLU A 301 3.78 -13.57 -16.91
C GLU A 301 4.09 -12.87 -18.25
N PRO A 302 4.61 -13.61 -19.25
CA PRO A 302 4.66 -13.10 -20.62
C PRO A 302 3.28 -12.63 -21.10
N PRO A 303 3.20 -11.55 -21.90
CA PRO A 303 1.92 -11.06 -22.40
C PRO A 303 1.22 -12.13 -23.24
N ILE A 304 -0.07 -12.36 -23.02
CA ILE A 304 -0.89 -13.30 -23.77
C ILE A 304 -0.85 -13.02 -25.28
N ALA A 305 -0.98 -11.74 -25.68
CA ALA A 305 -0.88 -11.36 -27.08
C ALA A 305 -0.59 -9.87 -27.30
N TRP A 306 -0.09 -9.53 -28.50
CA TRP A 306 0.05 -8.14 -28.95
C TRP A 306 -0.18 -8.00 -30.45
N LEU A 307 -0.46 -6.77 -30.90
CA LEU A 307 -0.68 -6.45 -32.30
C LEU A 307 0.58 -5.86 -32.96
N GLU A 308 0.81 -6.23 -34.22
CA GLU A 308 1.84 -5.67 -35.09
C GLU A 308 1.23 -5.16 -36.39
N ALA A 309 1.62 -3.96 -36.84
CA ALA A 309 1.12 -3.36 -38.08
C ALA A 309 2.16 -2.42 -38.70
N GLY A 310 2.33 -2.46 -40.03
CA GLY A 310 3.35 -1.68 -40.73
C GLY A 310 4.14 -2.47 -41.77
N LYS A 311 4.99 -1.76 -42.53
CA LYS A 311 5.93 -2.37 -43.50
C LYS A 311 6.91 -3.34 -42.83
N ASP A 312 7.45 -2.95 -41.68
CA ASP A 312 8.36 -3.77 -40.86
C ASP A 312 7.64 -4.42 -39.67
N ARG A 313 6.30 -4.31 -39.64
CA ARG A 313 5.40 -4.91 -38.65
C ARG A 313 5.85 -4.69 -37.18
N PRO A 314 6.20 -3.46 -36.78
CA PRO A 314 6.52 -3.18 -35.39
C PRO A 314 5.31 -3.43 -34.46
N PRO A 315 5.55 -3.78 -33.18
CA PRO A 315 4.49 -3.90 -32.20
C PRO A 315 3.75 -2.57 -32.02
N PHE A 316 2.51 -2.65 -31.54
CA PHE A 316 1.68 -1.48 -31.27
C PHE A 316 2.40 -0.50 -30.34
N GLY A 317 2.89 -0.99 -29.20
CA GLY A 317 3.75 -0.23 -28.29
C GLY A 317 5.19 -0.73 -28.29
N ASP A 318 6.12 0.22 -28.28
CA ASP A 318 7.57 0.08 -28.12
C ASP A 318 8.10 1.36 -27.44
N ASP A 319 9.29 1.84 -27.82
CA ASP A 319 9.86 3.11 -27.34
C ASP A 319 9.06 4.38 -27.75
N ILE A 320 7.91 4.23 -28.39
CA ILE A 320 7.03 5.33 -28.80
C ILE A 320 6.01 5.67 -27.70
N ALA A 321 5.74 6.97 -27.54
CA ALA A 321 4.74 7.48 -26.61
C ALA A 321 3.32 6.99 -26.97
N ILE A 322 2.66 6.33 -26.00
CA ILE A 322 1.26 5.89 -26.09
C ILE A 322 0.40 6.81 -25.22
N GLN A 323 -0.67 7.35 -25.79
CA GLN A 323 -1.72 8.01 -25.02
C GLN A 323 -2.80 7.00 -24.64
N ARG A 324 -3.31 7.11 -23.42
CA ARG A 324 -4.31 6.19 -22.84
C ARG A 324 -5.54 6.95 -22.40
N ARG A 325 -6.69 6.30 -22.47
CA ARG A 325 -7.93 6.75 -21.86
C ARG A 325 -8.90 5.59 -21.70
N LEU A 326 -9.82 5.74 -20.76
CA LEU A 326 -11.03 4.93 -20.70
C LEU A 326 -12.08 5.46 -21.69
N LEU A 327 -12.98 4.58 -22.17
CA LEU A 327 -14.12 5.01 -22.98
C LEU A 327 -15.02 5.94 -22.15
N ASP A 328 -15.47 7.04 -22.75
CA ASP A 328 -16.17 8.13 -22.06
C ASP A 328 -15.44 8.72 -20.84
N GLY A 329 -14.15 8.40 -20.67
CA GLY A 329 -13.29 8.83 -19.57
C GLY A 329 -13.28 7.91 -18.35
N TRP A 330 -14.20 6.94 -18.23
CA TRP A 330 -14.35 6.17 -16.98
C TRP A 330 -14.89 4.74 -17.14
N LEU A 331 -15.37 4.36 -18.33
CA LEU A 331 -15.83 2.99 -18.56
C LEU A 331 -14.62 2.05 -18.69
N PRO A 332 -14.63 0.84 -18.08
CA PRO A 332 -13.60 -0.19 -18.22
C PRO A 332 -13.46 -0.76 -19.65
N VAL A 333 -13.12 0.12 -20.59
CA VAL A 333 -12.83 -0.11 -22.00
C VAL A 333 -11.63 0.76 -22.30
N VAL A 334 -10.48 0.14 -22.55
CA VAL A 334 -9.22 0.84 -22.72
C VAL A 334 -9.05 1.24 -24.17
N VAL A 335 -8.73 2.52 -24.40
CA VAL A 335 -8.37 3.05 -25.71
C VAL A 335 -6.95 3.61 -25.65
N LEU A 336 -6.10 3.06 -26.50
CA LEU A 336 -4.71 3.46 -26.66
C LEU A 336 -4.52 4.09 -28.03
N THR A 337 -3.76 5.18 -28.09
CA THR A 337 -3.40 5.80 -29.38
C THR A 337 -1.90 6.08 -29.46
N THR A 338 -1.32 5.78 -30.61
CA THR A 338 0.07 6.10 -30.94
C THR A 338 0.18 6.59 -32.38
N ASN A 339 1.23 7.36 -32.67
CA ASN A 339 1.53 7.85 -34.01
C ASN A 339 2.91 7.34 -34.46
N ARG A 340 2.96 6.73 -35.63
CA ARG A 340 4.22 6.24 -36.25
C ARG A 340 4.18 6.52 -37.74
N ASN A 341 5.22 7.18 -38.26
CA ASN A 341 5.39 7.46 -39.69
C ASN A 341 4.18 8.19 -40.34
N ASN A 342 3.63 9.19 -39.65
CA ASN A 342 2.42 9.91 -40.06
C ASN A 342 1.16 9.03 -40.16
N ILE A 343 1.11 7.92 -39.42
CA ILE A 343 -0.05 7.05 -39.30
C ILE A 343 -0.47 7.01 -37.83
N ASN A 344 -1.75 7.28 -37.58
CA ASN A 344 -2.38 7.16 -36.28
C ASN A 344 -2.93 5.73 -36.10
N TYR A 345 -2.51 5.08 -35.03
CA TYR A 345 -3.00 3.78 -34.60
C TYR A 345 -3.86 3.97 -33.34
N GLU A 346 -5.07 3.41 -33.33
CA GLU A 346 -5.98 3.39 -32.18
C GLU A 346 -6.35 1.94 -31.84
N GLN A 347 -5.90 1.46 -30.68
CA GLN A 347 -6.28 0.16 -30.14
C GLN A 347 -7.42 0.32 -29.13
N THR A 348 -8.52 -0.42 -29.27
CA THR A 348 -9.63 -0.48 -28.31
C THR A 348 -9.75 -1.91 -27.76
N VAL A 349 -9.77 -2.06 -26.44
CA VAL A 349 -9.86 -3.37 -25.76
C VAL A 349 -11.00 -3.37 -24.74
N PHE A 350 -11.82 -4.42 -24.74
CA PHE A 350 -12.84 -4.67 -23.72
C PHE A 350 -13.15 -6.16 -23.54
N GLY A 351 -13.73 -6.51 -22.40
CA GLY A 351 -14.24 -7.84 -22.09
C GLY A 351 -15.74 -7.98 -22.35
N TRP A 352 -16.17 -9.18 -22.73
CA TRP A 352 -17.58 -9.51 -22.91
C TRP A 352 -17.82 -10.99 -22.60
N SER A 353 -18.93 -11.30 -21.95
CA SER A 353 -19.39 -12.66 -21.65
C SER A 353 -20.87 -12.79 -22.02
N GLU A 354 -21.33 -13.99 -22.35
CA GLU A 354 -22.72 -14.23 -22.73
C GLU A 354 -23.66 -13.84 -21.59
N GLY A 355 -24.61 -12.94 -21.88
CA GLY A 355 -25.50 -12.37 -20.87
C GLY A 355 -24.79 -11.59 -19.75
N PHE A 356 -23.51 -11.27 -19.90
CA PHE A 356 -22.65 -10.70 -18.85
C PHE A 356 -22.64 -11.52 -17.57
N SER A 357 -22.78 -12.84 -17.70
CA SER A 357 -22.77 -13.75 -16.57
C SER A 357 -21.34 -14.07 -16.17
N PRO A 358 -21.01 -14.02 -14.86
CA PRO A 358 -19.75 -14.53 -14.34
C PRO A 358 -19.62 -16.06 -14.44
N ASP A 359 -20.69 -16.76 -14.79
CA ASP A 359 -20.72 -18.22 -14.98
C ASP A 359 -20.48 -18.62 -16.46
N GLN A 360 -20.23 -17.66 -17.35
CA GLN A 360 -20.01 -17.88 -18.78
C GLN A 360 -18.57 -17.50 -19.19
N PRO A 361 -18.01 -18.10 -20.27
CA PRO A 361 -16.65 -17.79 -20.71
C PRO A 361 -16.45 -16.32 -21.08
N LEU A 362 -15.33 -15.75 -20.64
CA LEU A 362 -14.90 -14.41 -21.03
C LEU A 362 -14.31 -14.42 -22.45
N TYR A 363 -14.63 -13.38 -23.22
CA TYR A 363 -14.02 -13.08 -24.51
C TYR A 363 -13.36 -11.70 -24.47
N ALA A 364 -12.13 -11.62 -24.98
CA ALA A 364 -11.46 -10.36 -25.25
C ALA A 364 -11.80 -9.88 -26.67
N TYR A 365 -12.24 -8.63 -26.76
CA TYR A 365 -12.47 -7.93 -28.02
C TYR A 365 -11.39 -6.87 -28.20
N VAL A 366 -10.72 -6.93 -29.36
CA VAL A 366 -9.61 -6.03 -29.69
C VAL A 366 -9.85 -5.42 -31.07
N ARG A 367 -9.79 -4.10 -31.18
CA ARG A 367 -9.80 -3.42 -32.48
C ARG A 367 -8.57 -2.57 -32.64
N LEU A 368 -7.92 -2.65 -33.79
CA LEU A 368 -6.91 -1.70 -34.24
C LEU A 368 -7.47 -0.91 -35.43
N ARG A 369 -7.57 0.40 -35.27
CA ARG A 369 -7.87 1.35 -36.35
C ARG A 369 -6.60 2.05 -36.78
N ILE A 370 -6.44 2.20 -38.09
CA ILE A 370 -5.25 2.73 -38.73
C ILE A 370 -5.69 3.85 -39.66
N ARG A 371 -5.24 5.07 -39.41
CA ARG A 371 -5.62 6.26 -40.19
C ARG A 371 -4.40 7.08 -40.57
N PRO A 372 -4.40 7.75 -41.73
CA PRO A 372 -3.37 8.74 -42.00
C PRO A 372 -3.46 9.86 -40.96
N GLN A 373 -2.32 10.42 -40.57
CA GLN A 373 -2.28 11.63 -39.76
C GLN A 373 -2.88 12.79 -40.56
N THR A 374 -3.65 13.64 -39.90
CA THR A 374 -4.28 14.82 -40.52
C THR A 374 -3.24 15.63 -41.29
N GLY A 375 -3.50 15.88 -42.59
CA GLY A 375 -2.61 16.63 -43.47
C GLY A 375 -1.51 15.81 -44.16
N HIS A 376 -1.44 14.50 -43.92
CA HIS A 376 -0.47 13.60 -44.54
C HIS A 376 -1.17 12.53 -45.40
N ALA A 377 -0.58 12.23 -46.56
CA ALA A 377 -0.93 11.04 -47.33
C ALA A 377 0.06 9.92 -46.96
N SER A 378 -0.47 8.78 -46.51
CA SER A 378 0.33 7.63 -46.10
C SER A 378 -0.29 6.34 -46.62
N GLU A 379 0.55 5.42 -47.10
CA GLU A 379 0.13 4.06 -47.42
C GLU A 379 -0.21 3.33 -46.12
N LEU A 380 -1.45 2.87 -45.98
CA LEU A 380 -1.91 2.23 -44.75
C LEU A 380 -1.62 0.73 -44.79
N PRO A 381 -1.14 0.14 -43.68
CA PRO A 381 -1.05 -1.31 -43.52
C PRO A 381 -2.35 -2.01 -43.93
N SER A 382 -2.23 -2.96 -44.85
CA SER A 382 -3.33 -3.84 -45.29
C SER A 382 -3.44 -5.11 -44.45
N THR A 383 -2.42 -5.42 -43.66
CA THR A 383 -2.36 -6.61 -42.80
C THR A 383 -1.96 -6.20 -41.38
N VAL A 384 -2.65 -6.75 -40.39
CA VAL A 384 -2.32 -6.65 -38.96
C VAL A 384 -2.08 -8.07 -38.44
N SER A 385 -1.06 -8.24 -37.61
CA SER A 385 -0.71 -9.52 -37.02
C SER A 385 -1.03 -9.54 -35.53
N LEU A 386 -1.61 -10.64 -35.06
CA LEU A 386 -1.65 -10.98 -33.64
C LEU A 386 -0.50 -11.96 -33.35
N MET A 387 0.29 -11.63 -32.34
CA MET A 387 1.46 -12.41 -31.92
C MET A 387 1.22 -12.99 -30.53
N THR A 388 1.69 -14.23 -30.28
CA THR A 388 1.69 -14.87 -28.96
C THR A 388 3.10 -15.33 -28.55
N PRO A 389 3.42 -15.42 -27.25
CA PRO A 389 4.75 -15.85 -26.78
C PRO A 389 5.02 -17.34 -27.07
N ASP A 390 4.04 -18.20 -26.76
CA ASP A 390 4.19 -19.64 -26.94
C ASP A 390 4.17 -19.95 -28.44
N SER A 391 5.35 -20.29 -28.97
CA SER A 391 5.68 -20.63 -30.37
C SER A 391 5.93 -19.48 -31.37
N ASN A 392 5.95 -18.20 -30.94
CA ASN A 392 5.89 -17.07 -31.86
C ASN A 392 4.74 -17.24 -32.88
N LEU A 393 3.61 -17.83 -32.45
CA LEU A 393 2.48 -18.02 -33.33
C LEU A 393 2.03 -16.65 -33.82
N ARG A 394 1.98 -16.54 -35.14
CA ARG A 394 1.65 -15.31 -35.84
C ARG A 394 0.37 -15.56 -36.63
N MET A 395 -0.66 -14.79 -36.33
CA MET A 395 -1.93 -14.83 -37.03
C MET A 395 -2.11 -13.54 -37.82
N ASP A 396 -2.12 -13.63 -39.15
CA ASP A 396 -2.24 -12.48 -40.05
C ASP A 396 -3.70 -12.24 -40.45
N PHE A 397 -4.19 -11.02 -40.21
CA PHE A 397 -5.55 -10.61 -40.52
C PHE A 397 -5.54 -9.48 -41.55
N GLN A 398 -6.41 -9.59 -42.56
CA GLN A 398 -6.59 -8.54 -43.55
C GLN A 398 -7.38 -7.37 -42.93
N ALA A 399 -6.83 -6.17 -43.05
CA ALA A 399 -7.48 -4.95 -42.57
C ALA A 399 -8.61 -4.55 -43.52
N ALA A 400 -9.83 -4.50 -42.98
CA ALA A 400 -10.98 -3.99 -43.70
C ALA A 400 -10.81 -2.49 -43.95
N GLN A 401 -10.98 -2.06 -45.21
CA GLN A 401 -10.91 -0.65 -45.59
C GLN A 401 -12.23 0.04 -45.27
N ASP A 402 -12.16 1.26 -44.74
CA ASP A 402 -13.28 2.19 -44.65
C ASP A 402 -12.94 3.53 -45.33
N ARG A 403 -13.88 4.48 -45.30
CA ARG A 403 -13.72 5.79 -45.97
C ARG A 403 -12.53 6.60 -45.45
N TYR A 404 -12.05 6.32 -44.24
CA TYR A 404 -11.10 7.14 -43.49
C TYR A 404 -9.82 6.38 -43.09
N GLY A 405 -9.72 5.10 -43.37
CA GLY A 405 -8.54 4.29 -43.10
C GLY A 405 -8.79 2.78 -43.22
N SER A 406 -8.05 2.00 -42.44
CA SER A 406 -8.21 0.55 -42.34
C SER A 406 -8.38 0.10 -40.89
N GLN A 407 -9.00 -1.06 -40.67
CA GLN A 407 -9.18 -1.62 -39.32
C GLN A 407 -9.22 -3.14 -39.31
N VAL A 408 -8.78 -3.72 -38.19
CA VAL A 408 -8.98 -5.13 -37.84
C VAL A 408 -9.71 -5.21 -36.51
N CYS A 409 -10.75 -6.05 -36.44
CA CYS A 409 -11.50 -6.34 -35.23
C CYS A 409 -11.35 -7.84 -34.94
N LEU A 410 -10.92 -8.17 -33.73
CA LEU A 410 -10.65 -9.54 -33.28
C LEU A 410 -11.53 -9.87 -32.09
N ARG A 411 -11.92 -11.14 -32.02
CA ARG A 411 -12.50 -11.78 -30.84
C ARG A 411 -11.66 -13.01 -30.50
N MET A 412 -11.36 -13.20 -29.22
CA MET A 412 -10.70 -14.41 -28.73
C MET A 412 -11.34 -14.87 -27.41
N PRO A 413 -11.54 -16.19 -27.21
CA PRO A 413 -11.79 -16.73 -25.88
C PRO A 413 -10.63 -16.34 -24.98
N TRP A 414 -10.88 -15.81 -23.78
CA TRP A 414 -9.83 -15.40 -22.88
C TRP A 414 -9.44 -16.54 -21.92
N PRO A 415 -8.14 -16.82 -21.69
CA PRO A 415 -6.93 -16.17 -22.24
C PRO A 415 -6.34 -16.83 -23.52
N ASP A 416 -7.12 -17.63 -24.26
CA ASP A 416 -6.64 -18.40 -25.42
C ASP A 416 -6.56 -17.58 -26.72
N ALA A 417 -5.51 -16.76 -26.84
CA ALA A 417 -5.26 -15.93 -28.01
C ALA A 417 -4.99 -16.71 -29.30
N ALA A 418 -4.57 -17.98 -29.22
CA ALA A 418 -4.37 -18.83 -30.41
C ALA A 418 -5.70 -19.15 -31.13
N LYS A 419 -6.84 -18.98 -30.45
CA LYS A 419 -8.20 -19.11 -31.02
C LYS A 419 -8.79 -17.77 -31.48
N ALA A 420 -7.99 -16.71 -31.57
CA ALA A 420 -8.44 -15.43 -32.09
C ALA A 420 -8.90 -15.54 -33.55
N HIS A 421 -9.97 -14.84 -33.90
CA HIS A 421 -10.43 -14.73 -35.28
C HIS A 421 -10.97 -13.33 -35.57
N SER A 422 -10.96 -12.97 -36.86
CA SER A 422 -11.52 -11.69 -37.31
C SER A 422 -13.04 -11.69 -37.22
N ILE A 423 -13.60 -10.59 -36.73
CA ILE A 423 -15.03 -10.31 -36.73
C ILE A 423 -15.32 -9.05 -37.54
N SER A 424 -16.58 -8.84 -37.92
CA SER A 424 -16.97 -7.63 -38.65
C SER A 424 -16.91 -6.38 -37.75
N PRO A 425 -16.61 -5.18 -38.29
CA PRO A 425 -16.72 -3.93 -37.52
C PRO A 425 -18.11 -3.72 -36.91
N LYS A 426 -19.17 -4.17 -37.61
CA LYS A 426 -20.55 -4.11 -37.12
C LYS A 426 -20.77 -4.96 -35.86
N GLU A 427 -20.19 -6.16 -35.82
CA GLU A 427 -20.24 -7.04 -34.65
C GLU A 427 -19.45 -6.43 -33.48
N PHE A 428 -18.22 -5.94 -33.75
CA PHE A 428 -17.41 -5.28 -32.73
C PHE A 428 -18.15 -4.07 -32.11
N ASP A 429 -18.72 -3.20 -32.93
CA ASP A 429 -19.48 -2.03 -32.46
C ASP A 429 -20.80 -2.41 -31.75
N ALA A 430 -21.39 -3.56 -32.06
CA ALA A 430 -22.52 -4.09 -31.30
C ALA A 430 -22.07 -4.52 -29.90
N LYS A 431 -21.01 -5.33 -29.80
CA LYS A 431 -20.50 -5.85 -28.53
C LYS A 431 -19.88 -4.77 -27.65
N LEU A 432 -19.21 -3.79 -28.25
CA LEU A 432 -18.72 -2.60 -27.55
C LEU A 432 -19.87 -1.80 -26.93
N ARG A 433 -20.98 -1.63 -27.65
CA ARG A 433 -22.17 -0.95 -27.12
C ARG A 433 -22.81 -1.75 -25.99
N GLU A 434 -22.97 -3.06 -26.15
CA GLU A 434 -23.49 -3.92 -25.07
C GLU A 434 -22.63 -3.80 -23.81
N SER A 435 -21.30 -3.93 -23.91
CA SER A 435 -20.40 -3.81 -22.75
C SER A 435 -20.42 -2.40 -22.14
N ALA A 436 -20.45 -1.36 -22.97
CA ALA A 436 -20.54 0.01 -22.48
C ALA A 436 -21.88 0.28 -21.77
N ASP A 437 -23.00 -0.22 -22.29
CA ASP A 437 -24.32 -0.06 -21.70
C ASP A 437 -24.45 -0.83 -20.38
N LEU A 438 -23.86 -2.04 -20.29
CA LEU A 438 -23.72 -2.75 -19.01
C LEU A 438 -22.97 -1.89 -17.99
N TRP A 439 -21.75 -1.44 -18.30
CA TRP A 439 -20.94 -0.70 -17.35
C TRP A 439 -21.59 0.64 -16.94
N ARG A 440 -22.30 1.31 -17.86
CA ARG A 440 -23.12 2.48 -17.51
C ARG A 440 -24.27 2.12 -16.56
N ALA A 441 -24.91 0.97 -16.74
CA ALA A 441 -25.97 0.51 -15.85
C ALA A 441 -25.40 0.13 -14.47
N GLU A 442 -24.32 -0.63 -14.41
CA GLU A 442 -23.68 -1.06 -13.15
C GLU A 442 -23.16 0.13 -12.34
N ILE A 443 -22.37 1.01 -12.95
CA ILE A 443 -21.88 2.22 -12.27
C ILE A 443 -23.03 3.20 -11.99
N GLY A 444 -24.08 3.18 -12.82
CA GLY A 444 -25.28 4.00 -12.66
C GLY A 444 -26.17 3.62 -11.47
N LYS A 445 -25.98 2.43 -10.87
CA LYS A 445 -26.64 2.04 -9.60
C LYS A 445 -26.09 2.82 -8.42
N ALA A 446 -24.86 3.35 -8.51
CA ALA A 446 -24.25 4.10 -7.44
C ALA A 446 -24.86 5.50 -7.30
N ALA A 447 -24.98 5.98 -6.06
CA ALA A 447 -25.35 7.34 -5.72
C ALA A 447 -24.47 8.35 -6.47
N ARG A 448 -25.11 9.35 -7.08
CA ARG A 448 -24.46 10.19 -8.08
C ARG A 448 -23.96 11.51 -7.49
N PHE A 449 -22.65 11.72 -7.63
CA PHE A 449 -21.97 12.98 -7.37
C PHE A 449 -21.65 13.66 -8.69
N ASP A 450 -22.31 14.80 -8.98
CA ASP A 450 -21.93 15.68 -10.09
C ASP A 450 -21.00 16.76 -9.55
N ILE A 451 -19.72 16.65 -9.90
CA ILE A 451 -18.66 17.54 -9.42
C ILE A 451 -18.31 18.56 -10.53
N PRO A 452 -17.99 19.81 -10.24
CA PRO A 452 -17.60 20.79 -11.28
C PRO A 452 -16.13 20.63 -11.75
N GLU A 453 -15.59 19.42 -11.69
CA GLU A 453 -14.24 19.03 -12.09
C GLU A 453 -14.28 17.69 -12.84
N LYS A 454 -13.88 17.69 -14.12
CA LYS A 454 -13.98 16.52 -15.02
C LYS A 454 -13.15 15.34 -14.51
N ARG A 455 -11.90 15.60 -14.09
CA ARG A 455 -10.97 14.57 -13.59
C ARG A 455 -11.58 13.78 -12.43
N VAL A 456 -12.16 14.46 -11.45
CA VAL A 456 -12.75 13.81 -10.27
C VAL A 456 -13.98 12.99 -10.66
N ASN A 457 -14.83 13.54 -11.52
CA ASN A 457 -16.00 12.86 -12.07
C ASN A 457 -15.67 11.55 -12.79
N GLU A 458 -14.56 11.53 -13.53
CA GLU A 458 -14.11 10.36 -14.26
C GLU A 458 -13.45 9.37 -13.30
N ALA A 459 -12.59 9.86 -12.40
CA ALA A 459 -11.87 9.03 -11.44
C ALA A 459 -12.79 8.21 -10.53
N TYR A 460 -13.79 8.82 -9.87
CA TYR A 460 -14.63 8.04 -8.93
C TYR A 460 -15.48 6.98 -9.63
N ARG A 461 -15.92 7.24 -10.87
CA ARG A 461 -16.64 6.25 -11.67
C ARG A 461 -15.72 5.12 -12.12
N ALA A 462 -14.49 5.43 -12.47
CA ALA A 462 -13.47 4.43 -12.78
C ALA A 462 -13.14 3.58 -11.55
N TRP A 463 -13.00 4.16 -10.35
CA TRP A 463 -12.75 3.41 -9.11
C TRP A 463 -13.89 2.45 -8.76
N ILE A 464 -15.16 2.85 -8.97
CA ILE A 464 -16.30 1.94 -8.86
C ILE A 464 -16.13 0.81 -9.89
N GLY A 465 -15.84 1.12 -11.15
CA GLY A 465 -15.61 0.11 -12.18
C GLY A 465 -14.51 -0.89 -11.83
N TYR A 466 -13.32 -0.40 -11.43
CA TYR A 466 -12.18 -1.24 -11.05
C TYR A 466 -12.46 -2.08 -9.81
N SER A 467 -13.04 -1.50 -8.76
CA SER A 467 -13.36 -2.27 -7.55
C SER A 467 -14.38 -3.39 -7.80
N ARG A 468 -15.23 -3.26 -8.82
CA ARG A 468 -16.17 -4.31 -9.25
C ARG A 468 -15.54 -5.38 -10.15
N LEU A 469 -14.43 -5.05 -10.81
CA LEU A 469 -13.59 -6.04 -11.51
C LEU A 469 -12.79 -6.88 -10.52
N LEU A 470 -12.33 -6.29 -9.41
CA LEU A 470 -11.53 -6.97 -8.38
C LEU A 470 -12.35 -7.85 -7.43
N VAL A 471 -13.35 -8.53 -7.97
CA VAL A 471 -14.16 -9.49 -7.22
C VAL A 471 -14.39 -10.71 -8.09
N ASP A 472 -14.13 -11.87 -7.52
CA ASP A 472 -14.31 -13.14 -8.22
C ASP A 472 -15.55 -13.86 -7.71
N LYS A 473 -16.43 -14.30 -8.61
CA LYS A 473 -17.47 -15.26 -8.25
C LYS A 473 -16.97 -16.69 -8.42
N LEU A 474 -16.64 -17.35 -7.32
CA LEU A 474 -16.14 -18.73 -7.30
C LEU A 474 -17.14 -19.63 -6.56
N ASN A 475 -17.71 -20.61 -7.26
CA ASN A 475 -18.66 -21.59 -6.69
C ASN A 475 -19.85 -20.95 -5.94
N GLY A 476 -20.31 -19.77 -6.38
CA GLY A 476 -21.41 -19.02 -5.75
C GLY A 476 -20.98 -18.12 -4.58
N ILE A 477 -19.70 -18.07 -4.25
CA ILE A 477 -19.11 -17.15 -3.27
C ILE A 477 -18.47 -15.99 -4.04
N TYR A 478 -18.58 -14.77 -3.50
CA TYR A 478 -17.96 -13.57 -4.05
C TYR A 478 -16.74 -13.22 -3.22
N GLU A 479 -15.57 -13.20 -3.86
CA GLU A 479 -14.26 -13.04 -3.23
C GLU A 479 -13.59 -11.74 -3.73
N PRO A 480 -13.75 -10.61 -3.02
CA PRO A 480 -13.03 -9.38 -3.35
C PRO A 480 -11.55 -9.50 -3.01
N HIS A 481 -10.69 -9.17 -3.95
CA HIS A 481 -9.24 -9.30 -3.83
C HIS A 481 -8.53 -7.97 -4.08
N ASP A 482 -7.33 -7.82 -3.53
CA ASP A 482 -6.69 -6.51 -3.49
C ASP A 482 -6.06 -6.12 -4.84
N GLY A 483 -5.78 -7.04 -5.76
CA GLY A 483 -5.33 -6.65 -7.10
C GLY A 483 -5.33 -7.74 -8.17
N ALA A 484 -5.65 -7.35 -9.40
CA ALA A 484 -5.79 -8.25 -10.55
C ALA A 484 -4.44 -8.82 -11.02
N GLY A 485 -4.29 -10.14 -10.98
CA GLY A 485 -3.08 -10.90 -11.30
C GLY A 485 -2.03 -10.93 -10.18
N PHE A 486 -1.97 -9.93 -9.30
CA PHE A 486 -0.91 -9.83 -8.30
C PHE A 486 -1.33 -10.31 -6.91
N TYR A 487 -2.50 -9.85 -6.44
CA TYR A 487 -3.01 -10.00 -5.08
C TYR A 487 -4.43 -10.57 -5.10
N GLU A 488 -4.53 -11.81 -5.57
CA GLU A 488 -5.77 -12.60 -5.67
C GLU A 488 -6.26 -13.15 -4.32
N LEU A 489 -5.65 -12.73 -3.20
CA LEU A 489 -6.08 -13.15 -1.87
C LEU A 489 -7.11 -12.18 -1.31
N ASN A 490 -8.06 -12.72 -0.55
CA ASN A 490 -8.98 -11.93 0.27
C ASN A 490 -8.23 -11.38 1.50
N TYR A 491 -8.19 -10.06 1.66
CA TYR A 491 -7.72 -9.39 2.88
C TYR A 491 -8.94 -8.83 3.63
N GLY A 492 -9.34 -9.47 4.73
CA GLY A 492 -10.63 -9.26 5.39
C GLY A 492 -10.91 -7.79 5.72
N TYR A 493 -9.92 -7.08 6.29
CA TYR A 493 -10.00 -5.66 6.58
C TYR A 493 -10.29 -4.81 5.34
N SER A 494 -9.58 -5.07 4.23
CA SER A 494 -9.80 -4.42 2.93
C SER A 494 -11.20 -4.71 2.38
N VAL A 495 -11.62 -6.00 2.39
CA VAL A 495 -12.92 -6.47 1.91
C VAL A 495 -14.07 -5.82 2.68
N LEU A 496 -13.97 -5.77 4.00
CA LEU A 496 -15.02 -5.23 4.87
C LEU A 496 -15.14 -3.71 4.74
N LEU A 497 -14.02 -2.99 4.59
CA LEU A 497 -14.03 -1.57 4.25
C LEU A 497 -14.60 -1.31 2.85
N HIS A 498 -14.33 -2.21 1.90
CA HIS A 498 -14.92 -2.14 0.57
C HIS A 498 -16.45 -2.27 0.64
N CYS A 499 -16.98 -3.19 1.44
CA CYS A 499 -18.43 -3.30 1.67
C CYS A 499 -19.03 -1.99 2.20
N ILE A 500 -18.39 -1.37 3.19
CA ILE A 500 -18.81 -0.06 3.72
C ILE A 500 -18.80 1.01 2.63
N ALA A 501 -17.77 1.05 1.78
CA ALA A 501 -17.68 2.02 0.69
C ALA A 501 -18.77 1.79 -0.37
N LEU A 502 -19.12 0.54 -0.69
CA LEU A 502 -20.23 0.21 -1.58
C LEU A 502 -21.56 0.71 -1.01
N ASP A 503 -21.84 0.46 0.27
CA ASP A 503 -23.04 0.98 0.94
C ASP A 503 -23.09 2.51 0.95
N GLN A 504 -21.97 3.16 1.19
CA GLN A 504 -21.85 4.63 1.18
C GLN A 504 -22.14 5.25 -0.20
N TYR A 505 -22.07 4.46 -1.26
CA TYR A 505 -22.44 4.81 -2.64
C TYR A 505 -23.74 4.12 -3.09
N GLY A 506 -24.55 3.54 -2.19
CA GLY A 506 -25.87 2.98 -2.53
C GLY A 506 -25.83 1.63 -3.24
N LEU A 507 -24.67 0.99 -3.32
CA LEU A 507 -24.50 -0.35 -3.89
C LEU A 507 -24.80 -1.43 -2.83
N HIS A 508 -25.93 -1.30 -2.14
CA HIS A 508 -26.30 -2.12 -0.99
C HIS A 508 -26.37 -3.61 -1.32
N ASP A 509 -26.98 -3.98 -2.46
CA ASP A 509 -27.07 -5.38 -2.90
C ASP A 509 -25.69 -6.03 -3.09
N ALA A 510 -24.70 -5.25 -3.53
CA ALA A 510 -23.34 -5.73 -3.71
C ALA A 510 -22.64 -5.89 -2.35
N ALA A 511 -22.76 -4.89 -1.48
CA ALA A 511 -22.22 -4.94 -0.13
C ALA A 511 -22.78 -6.14 0.65
N GLU A 512 -24.09 -6.38 0.58
CA GLU A 512 -24.74 -7.53 1.21
C GLU A 512 -24.19 -8.86 0.71
N ARG A 513 -24.06 -9.06 -0.62
CA ARG A 513 -23.51 -10.31 -1.17
C ARG A 513 -22.08 -10.59 -0.70
N TYR A 514 -21.27 -9.54 -0.56
CA TYR A 514 -19.86 -9.64 -0.18
C TYR A 514 -19.71 -9.84 1.33
N LEU A 515 -20.60 -9.25 2.13
CA LEU A 515 -20.72 -9.55 3.57
C LEU A 515 -21.19 -10.98 3.81
N ASP A 516 -22.18 -11.47 3.04
CA ASP A 516 -22.63 -12.87 3.12
C ASP A 516 -21.48 -13.85 2.79
N SER A 517 -20.64 -13.51 1.81
CA SER A 517 -19.44 -14.28 1.47
C SER A 517 -18.40 -14.23 2.59
N THR A 518 -18.24 -13.08 3.24
CA THR A 518 -17.34 -12.94 4.39
C THR A 518 -17.79 -13.81 5.58
N LEU A 519 -19.09 -13.82 5.87
CA LEU A 519 -19.71 -14.64 6.92
C LEU A 519 -19.60 -16.14 6.67
N HIS A 520 -19.41 -16.56 5.41
CA HIS A 520 -19.11 -17.94 5.05
C HIS A 520 -17.76 -18.41 5.64
N TYR A 521 -16.74 -17.55 5.64
CA TYR A 521 -15.40 -17.87 6.17
C TYR A 521 -15.29 -17.75 7.70
N GLN A 522 -16.33 -17.27 8.39
CA GLN A 522 -16.33 -17.22 9.85
C GLN A 522 -16.29 -18.63 10.45
N GLN A 523 -15.33 -18.86 11.34
CA GLN A 523 -15.13 -20.13 12.03
C GLN A 523 -16.28 -20.44 13.00
N PRO A 524 -16.51 -21.73 13.35
CA PRO A 524 -17.61 -22.12 14.24
C PRO A 524 -17.60 -21.47 15.64
N ASN A 525 -16.42 -21.08 16.13
CA ASN A 525 -16.25 -20.40 17.42
C ASN A 525 -16.48 -18.88 17.35
N GLY A 526 -16.82 -18.33 16.18
CA GLY A 526 -17.06 -16.91 15.96
C GLY A 526 -15.86 -16.11 15.44
N LEU A 527 -14.66 -16.70 15.38
CA LEU A 527 -13.47 -16.03 14.82
C LEU A 527 -13.61 -15.87 13.30
N TYR A 528 -13.31 -14.66 12.84
CA TYR A 528 -13.09 -14.32 11.45
C TYR A 528 -11.70 -13.66 11.32
N THR A 529 -10.89 -14.23 10.43
CA THR A 529 -9.60 -13.68 10.01
C THR A 529 -9.35 -14.14 8.59
N GLN A 530 -8.94 -13.23 7.71
CA GLN A 530 -8.58 -13.48 6.32
C GLN A 530 -7.40 -12.59 5.97
N ASN A 531 -6.18 -13.10 6.15
CA ASN A 531 -4.92 -12.48 5.73
C ASN A 531 -4.60 -11.08 6.29
N TYR A 532 -5.38 -10.51 7.22
CA TYR A 532 -5.04 -9.25 7.88
C TYR A 532 -4.87 -9.38 9.40
N GLY A 533 -5.42 -10.39 10.07
CA GLY A 533 -5.19 -10.61 11.51
C GLY A 533 -6.27 -10.00 12.39
N LEU A 534 -5.92 -9.51 13.59
CA LEU A 534 -6.92 -9.17 14.62
C LEU A 534 -7.95 -8.11 14.17
N SER A 535 -7.51 -7.17 13.32
CA SER A 535 -8.39 -6.11 12.80
C SER A 535 -9.54 -6.67 11.94
N ASP A 536 -9.40 -7.86 11.34
CA ASP A 536 -10.47 -8.54 10.59
C ASP A 536 -11.69 -8.77 11.47
N GLN A 537 -11.47 -9.29 12.68
CA GLN A 537 -12.55 -9.62 13.62
C GLN A 537 -13.34 -8.38 14.02
N GLY A 538 -12.63 -7.29 14.38
CA GLY A 538 -13.27 -6.04 14.72
C GLY A 538 -14.00 -5.42 13.54
N MET A 539 -13.37 -5.41 12.36
CA MET A 539 -13.96 -4.82 11.16
C MET A 539 -15.18 -5.60 10.67
N LEU A 540 -15.28 -6.92 10.92
CA LEU A 540 -16.47 -7.71 10.61
C LEU A 540 -17.70 -7.17 11.36
N LEU A 541 -17.53 -6.93 12.67
CA LEU A 541 -18.58 -6.36 13.51
C LEU A 541 -18.97 -4.94 13.03
N ILE A 542 -17.97 -4.13 12.66
CA ILE A 542 -18.18 -2.77 12.16
C ILE A 542 -18.98 -2.81 10.85
N ALA A 543 -18.55 -3.58 9.86
CA ALA A 543 -19.17 -3.58 8.53
C ALA A 543 -20.62 -4.08 8.56
N ILE A 544 -20.94 -5.11 9.38
CA ILE A 544 -22.32 -5.58 9.54
C ILE A 544 -23.20 -4.48 10.16
N ALA A 545 -22.70 -3.80 11.19
CA ALA A 545 -23.44 -2.72 11.83
C ALA A 545 -23.60 -1.50 10.90
N GLU A 546 -22.58 -1.14 10.14
CA GLU A 546 -22.63 -0.03 9.17
C GLU A 546 -23.57 -0.33 8.01
N HIS A 547 -23.56 -1.56 7.48
CA HIS A 547 -24.52 -1.98 6.46
C HIS A 547 -25.96 -1.77 6.96
N TYR A 548 -26.26 -2.25 8.17
CA TYR A 548 -27.56 -2.02 8.79
C TYR A 548 -27.87 -0.53 9.02
N ASN A 549 -26.90 0.27 9.47
CA ASN A 549 -27.13 1.71 9.70
C ASN A 549 -27.48 2.45 8.39
N LEU A 550 -26.85 2.06 7.28
CA LEU A 550 -27.07 2.68 5.97
C LEU A 550 -28.34 2.17 5.27
N THR A 551 -28.69 0.88 5.40
CA THR A 551 -29.89 0.30 4.76
C THR A 551 -31.15 0.40 5.62
N GLY A 552 -30.99 0.33 6.94
CA GLY A 552 -32.11 0.15 7.88
C GLY A 552 -32.76 -1.23 7.81
N ASP A 553 -32.13 -2.21 7.15
CA ASP A 553 -32.71 -3.54 6.94
C ASP A 553 -32.64 -4.40 8.21
N LYS A 554 -33.73 -4.37 8.97
CA LYS A 554 -33.89 -5.17 10.19
C LYS A 554 -34.00 -6.66 9.92
N ASP A 555 -34.52 -7.07 8.76
CA ASP A 555 -34.74 -8.49 8.48
C ASP A 555 -33.43 -9.14 8.05
N TRP A 556 -32.61 -8.44 7.27
CA TRP A 556 -31.22 -8.80 7.03
C TRP A 556 -30.42 -8.91 8.33
N LEU A 557 -30.51 -7.90 9.22
CA LEU A 557 -29.76 -7.94 10.48
C LEU A 557 -30.17 -9.12 11.36
N LYS A 558 -31.47 -9.45 11.44
CA LYS A 558 -31.94 -10.65 12.16
C LYS A 558 -31.41 -11.95 11.53
N ARG A 559 -31.28 -12.01 10.20
CA ARG A 559 -30.74 -13.19 9.49
C ARG A 559 -29.28 -13.45 9.90
N VAL A 560 -28.48 -12.40 10.05
CA VAL A 560 -27.04 -12.50 10.38
C VAL A 560 -26.73 -12.37 11.88
N SER A 561 -27.73 -12.06 12.73
CA SER A 561 -27.50 -11.70 14.14
C SER A 561 -26.78 -12.79 14.93
N ASN A 562 -27.08 -14.07 14.69
CA ASN A 562 -26.38 -15.17 15.35
C ASN A 562 -24.86 -15.17 15.06
N LYS A 563 -24.48 -14.88 13.82
CA LYS A 563 -23.07 -14.80 13.39
C LYS A 563 -22.38 -13.58 13.99
N LEU A 564 -23.10 -12.44 14.04
CA LEU A 564 -22.66 -11.22 14.72
C LEU A 564 -22.45 -11.45 16.23
N THR A 565 -23.38 -12.15 16.90
CA THR A 565 -23.29 -12.52 18.31
C THR A 565 -22.07 -13.39 18.58
N LEU A 566 -21.86 -14.45 17.78
CA LEU A 566 -20.69 -15.33 17.91
C LEU A 566 -19.38 -14.58 17.74
N ALA A 567 -19.30 -13.64 16.79
CA ALA A 567 -18.10 -12.82 16.60
C ALA A 567 -17.78 -11.95 17.82
N GLY A 568 -18.78 -11.30 18.41
CA GLY A 568 -18.57 -10.50 19.62
C GLY A 568 -18.26 -11.36 20.85
N ASP A 569 -18.89 -12.54 20.97
CA ASP A 569 -18.61 -13.48 22.06
C ASP A 569 -17.17 -14.01 21.98
N TRP A 570 -16.63 -14.26 20.78
CA TRP A 570 -15.22 -14.61 20.64
C TRP A 570 -14.29 -13.55 21.22
N LEU A 571 -14.55 -12.25 20.95
CA LEU A 571 -13.76 -11.15 21.52
C LEU A 571 -13.87 -11.09 23.05
N ILE A 572 -15.07 -11.28 23.60
CA ILE A 572 -15.30 -11.33 25.05
C ILE A 572 -14.49 -12.47 25.68
N GLU A 573 -14.43 -13.65 25.04
CA GLU A 573 -13.61 -14.76 25.54
C GLU A 573 -12.11 -14.47 25.45
N GLN A 574 -11.61 -13.86 24.36
CA GLN A 574 -10.20 -13.47 24.28
C GLN A 574 -9.81 -12.43 25.35
N ARG A 575 -10.71 -11.49 25.64
CA ARG A 575 -10.54 -10.48 26.70
C ARG A 575 -10.42 -11.11 28.10
N LYS A 576 -11.04 -12.27 28.34
CA LYS A 576 -10.83 -13.02 29.60
C LYS A 576 -9.41 -13.59 29.70
N LEU A 577 -8.77 -13.93 28.58
CA LEU A 577 -7.39 -14.44 28.53
C LEU A 577 -6.34 -13.31 28.58
N ALA A 578 -6.72 -12.08 28.22
CA ALA A 578 -5.82 -10.94 28.19
C ALA A 578 -5.15 -10.63 29.55
N PRO A 579 -3.93 -10.05 29.55
CA PRO A 579 -3.19 -9.70 30.76
C PRO A 579 -4.01 -8.87 31.75
N LYS A 580 -3.85 -9.12 33.05
CA LYS A 580 -4.62 -8.44 34.11
C LYS A 580 -3.91 -7.21 34.70
N SER A 581 -2.65 -6.99 34.33
CA SER A 581 -1.80 -5.89 34.80
C SER A 581 -0.75 -5.53 33.74
N GLY A 582 0.00 -4.45 34.00
CA GLY A 582 1.05 -3.98 33.10
C GLY A 582 0.54 -3.11 31.96
N VAL A 583 1.46 -2.71 31.08
CA VAL A 583 1.14 -1.81 29.95
C VAL A 583 0.20 -2.47 28.94
N THR A 584 0.19 -3.80 28.83
CA THR A 584 -0.68 -4.57 27.92
C THR A 584 -1.95 -5.07 28.58
N LYS A 585 -2.33 -4.55 29.76
CA LYS A 585 -3.54 -4.95 30.47
C LYS A 585 -4.76 -4.90 29.54
N GLY A 586 -5.46 -6.03 29.43
CA GLY A 586 -6.66 -6.17 28.64
C GLY A 586 -6.45 -6.25 27.12
N LEU A 587 -5.24 -6.04 26.60
CA LEU A 587 -5.01 -6.14 25.16
C LEU A 587 -5.00 -7.62 24.72
N ILE A 588 -5.49 -7.88 23.52
CA ILE A 588 -5.51 -9.23 22.93
C ILE A 588 -4.16 -9.47 22.24
N LEU A 589 -3.49 -10.57 22.61
CA LEU A 589 -2.29 -11.03 21.92
C LEU A 589 -2.72 -11.81 20.67
N PHE A 590 -2.42 -11.29 19.48
CA PHE A 590 -2.80 -11.92 18.22
C PHE A 590 -1.92 -11.40 17.08
N GLN A 591 -2.00 -12.01 15.89
CA GLN A 591 -1.41 -11.43 14.69
C GLN A 591 -1.98 -10.02 14.43
N PRO A 592 -1.14 -8.97 14.34
CA PRO A 592 -1.63 -7.59 14.42
C PRO A 592 -2.22 -7.05 13.11
N TYR A 593 -1.56 -7.33 11.98
CA TYR A 593 -1.88 -6.88 10.61
C TYR A 593 -1.25 -7.86 9.58
N CYS A 594 -1.54 -7.69 8.29
CA CYS A 594 -1.16 -8.60 7.20
C CYS A 594 0.32 -9.02 7.17
N ASP A 595 1.23 -8.04 7.04
CA ASP A 595 2.65 -8.31 6.75
C ASP A 595 3.49 -8.76 7.94
N TYR A 596 2.88 -8.84 9.13
CA TYR A 596 3.54 -9.28 10.34
C TYR A 596 2.82 -10.49 10.92
N THR A 597 3.49 -11.64 10.93
CA THR A 597 2.88 -12.93 11.28
C THR A 597 3.03 -13.33 12.74
N ALA A 598 3.95 -12.68 13.48
CA ALA A 598 4.11 -12.97 14.90
C ALA A 598 3.03 -12.27 15.72
N GLU A 599 2.59 -12.93 16.79
CA GLU A 599 1.60 -12.36 17.70
C GLU A 599 2.20 -11.19 18.49
N GLU A 600 1.48 -10.07 18.55
CA GLU A 600 1.85 -8.91 19.36
C GLU A 600 0.61 -8.16 19.86
N TYR A 601 0.74 -7.45 20.97
CA TYR A 601 -0.27 -6.49 21.39
C TYR A 601 -0.18 -5.25 20.50
N ASN A 602 -1.28 -4.80 19.93
CA ASN A 602 -1.26 -3.63 19.06
C ASN A 602 -2.56 -2.82 19.15
N TYR A 603 -2.42 -1.50 19.26
CA TYR A 603 -3.59 -0.65 19.46
C TYR A 603 -4.56 -0.63 18.30
N THR A 604 -4.12 -0.84 17.05
CA THR A 604 -5.02 -0.78 15.89
C THR A 604 -6.02 -1.94 15.90
N GLY A 605 -5.55 -3.17 16.10
CA GLY A 605 -6.42 -4.34 16.21
C GLY A 605 -7.34 -4.26 17.43
N ASP A 606 -6.79 -3.94 18.60
CA ASP A 606 -7.57 -3.80 19.84
C ASP A 606 -8.63 -2.69 19.75
N ALA A 607 -8.27 -1.52 19.20
CA ALA A 607 -9.19 -0.39 19.01
C ALA A 607 -10.31 -0.74 18.03
N THR A 608 -9.98 -1.39 16.90
CA THR A 608 -10.97 -1.83 15.90
C THR A 608 -11.93 -2.85 16.51
N CYS A 609 -11.43 -3.80 17.31
CA CYS A 609 -12.27 -4.76 18.03
C CYS A 609 -13.20 -4.09 19.05
N CYS A 610 -12.69 -3.11 19.80
CA CYS A 610 -13.48 -2.34 20.75
C CYS A 610 -14.62 -1.59 20.04
N VAL A 611 -14.32 -0.86 18.96
CA VAL A 611 -15.35 -0.15 18.17
C VAL A 611 -16.35 -1.13 17.54
N GLY A 612 -15.87 -2.29 17.08
CA GLY A 612 -16.71 -3.38 16.59
C GLY A 612 -17.75 -3.84 17.62
N LEU A 613 -17.33 -4.08 18.87
CA LEU A 613 -18.25 -4.46 19.95
C LEU A 613 -19.28 -3.35 20.25
N GLU A 614 -18.88 -2.09 20.24
CA GLU A 614 -19.80 -0.95 20.46
C GLU A 614 -20.88 -0.89 19.39
N LYS A 615 -20.48 -1.02 18.11
CA LYS A 615 -21.39 -0.97 16.97
C LYS A 615 -22.29 -2.21 16.90
N ALA A 616 -21.74 -3.40 17.15
CA ALA A 616 -22.51 -4.64 17.21
C ALA A 616 -23.57 -4.60 18.32
N ALA A 617 -23.20 -4.10 19.51
CA ALA A 617 -24.15 -3.93 20.60
C ALA A 617 -25.32 -3.00 20.22
N ALA A 618 -25.02 -1.85 19.58
CA ALA A 618 -26.05 -0.94 19.11
C ALA A 618 -26.97 -1.57 18.04
N ALA A 619 -26.39 -2.30 17.09
CA ALA A 619 -27.14 -3.00 16.05
C ALA A 619 -28.07 -4.08 16.65
N LEU A 620 -27.55 -4.97 17.50
CA LEU A 620 -28.32 -6.02 18.17
C LEU A 620 -29.47 -5.44 19.03
N LYS A 621 -29.21 -4.34 19.73
CA LYS A 621 -30.25 -3.64 20.51
C LYS A 621 -31.41 -3.17 19.64
N SER A 622 -31.11 -2.71 18.43
CA SER A 622 -32.13 -2.18 17.51
C SER A 622 -33.12 -3.23 16.97
N ILE A 623 -32.79 -4.52 17.10
CA ILE A 623 -33.65 -5.67 16.75
C ILE A 623 -34.18 -6.42 17.99
N GLY A 624 -33.99 -5.88 19.20
CA GLY A 624 -34.53 -6.42 20.45
C GLY A 624 -33.70 -7.55 21.08
N MET A 625 -32.44 -7.71 20.71
CA MET A 625 -31.50 -8.66 21.34
C MET A 625 -30.78 -8.01 22.53
N ASP A 626 -31.57 -7.59 23.53
CA ASP A 626 -31.09 -6.75 24.64
C ASP A 626 -30.00 -7.43 25.48
N ALA A 627 -30.10 -8.74 25.74
CA ALA A 627 -29.16 -9.46 26.59
C ALA A 627 -27.76 -9.57 25.94
N GLU A 628 -27.70 -9.89 24.66
CA GLU A 628 -26.47 -9.92 23.87
C GLU A 628 -25.89 -8.52 23.71
N ALA A 629 -26.75 -7.54 23.40
CA ALA A 629 -26.34 -6.14 23.25
C ALA A 629 -25.74 -5.58 24.54
N ASP A 630 -26.40 -5.73 25.68
CA ASP A 630 -25.93 -5.19 26.96
C ASP A 630 -24.65 -5.88 27.43
N ARG A 631 -24.48 -7.19 27.14
CA ARG A 631 -23.22 -7.93 27.39
C ARG A 631 -22.07 -7.34 26.57
N MET A 632 -22.25 -7.16 25.26
CA MET A 632 -21.23 -6.60 24.38
C MET A 632 -20.90 -5.15 24.73
N ALA A 633 -21.91 -4.32 25.00
CA ALA A 633 -21.72 -2.93 25.41
C ALA A 633 -20.92 -2.82 26.71
N THR A 634 -21.18 -3.71 27.68
CA THR A 634 -20.45 -3.75 28.95
C THR A 634 -18.98 -4.09 28.72
N GLU A 635 -18.67 -5.15 27.95
CA GLU A 635 -17.28 -5.50 27.67
C GLU A 635 -16.58 -4.40 26.86
N ALA A 636 -17.24 -3.82 25.87
CA ALA A 636 -16.68 -2.72 25.08
C ALA A 636 -16.26 -1.52 25.96
N GLY A 637 -17.09 -1.15 26.95
CA GLY A 637 -16.76 -0.09 27.91
C GLY A 637 -15.51 -0.41 28.74
N LEU A 638 -15.37 -1.66 29.20
CA LEU A 638 -14.18 -2.13 29.92
C LEU A 638 -12.94 -2.13 29.01
N TYR A 639 -13.09 -2.61 27.78
CA TYR A 639 -12.03 -2.69 26.80
C TYR A 639 -11.50 -1.31 26.42
N ARG A 640 -12.38 -0.36 26.12
CA ARG A 640 -12.03 1.05 25.87
C ARG A 640 -11.25 1.64 27.05
N GLY A 641 -11.70 1.39 28.27
CA GLY A 641 -11.01 1.85 29.48
C GLY A 641 -9.58 1.30 29.60
N ASP A 642 -9.41 0.00 29.35
CA ASP A 642 -8.09 -0.66 29.37
C ASP A 642 -7.17 -0.14 28.26
N ILE A 643 -7.65 -0.03 27.01
CA ILE A 643 -6.86 0.51 25.88
C ILE A 643 -6.41 1.94 26.18
N ILE A 644 -7.29 2.81 26.65
CA ILE A 644 -6.94 4.21 26.97
C ILE A 644 -5.93 4.28 28.12
N ALA A 645 -6.09 3.46 29.15
CA ALA A 645 -5.13 3.39 30.26
C ALA A 645 -3.74 2.91 29.77
N SER A 646 -3.73 1.88 28.92
CA SER A 646 -2.55 1.35 28.26
C SER A 646 -1.85 2.43 27.40
N MET A 647 -2.57 3.13 26.52
CA MET A 647 -2.03 4.20 25.69
C MET A 647 -1.37 5.31 26.51
N ASN A 648 -1.98 5.69 27.64
CA ASN A 648 -1.41 6.69 28.54
C ASN A 648 -0.13 6.21 29.22
N ALA A 649 -0.07 4.92 29.60
CA ALA A 649 1.09 4.33 30.26
C ALA A 649 2.24 4.05 29.27
N ALA A 650 1.92 3.71 28.02
CA ALA A 650 2.90 3.40 26.97
C ALA A 650 3.51 4.65 26.32
N ALA A 651 2.85 5.81 26.42
CA ALA A 651 3.31 7.04 25.79
C ALA A 651 4.72 7.41 26.27
N ILE A 652 5.59 7.74 25.31
CA ILE A 652 6.98 8.10 25.59
C ILE A 652 7.24 9.55 25.18
N ARG A 653 8.22 10.19 25.83
CA ARG A 653 8.72 11.51 25.44
C ARG A 653 10.10 11.37 24.82
N LYS A 654 10.24 11.76 23.55
CA LYS A 654 11.53 11.77 22.83
C LYS A 654 11.60 12.99 21.92
N ASP A 655 12.77 13.64 21.87
CA ASP A 655 13.04 14.82 21.03
C ASP A 655 11.97 15.93 21.13
N GLY A 656 11.54 16.22 22.36
CA GLY A 656 10.53 17.25 22.64
C GLY A 656 9.12 16.91 22.17
N ARG A 657 8.84 15.66 21.80
CA ARG A 657 7.52 15.17 21.33
C ARG A 657 7.04 14.01 22.18
N THR A 658 5.73 13.90 22.30
CA THR A 658 5.10 12.73 22.92
C THR A 658 4.69 11.79 21.80
N MET A 659 5.10 10.54 21.88
CA MET A 659 4.87 9.52 20.87
C MET A 659 4.05 8.40 21.47
N LEU A 660 3.04 7.93 20.73
CA LEU A 660 2.29 6.73 21.09
C LEU A 660 2.89 5.52 20.37
N PRO A 661 3.51 4.56 21.07
CA PRO A 661 3.94 3.32 20.45
C PRO A 661 2.70 2.47 20.12
N ILE A 662 2.40 2.24 18.84
CA ILE A 662 1.27 1.41 18.40
C ILE A 662 1.36 -0.02 18.96
N VAL A 663 2.59 -0.53 19.08
CA VAL A 663 2.93 -1.79 19.75
C VAL A 663 3.53 -1.43 21.11
N PRO A 664 2.75 -1.44 22.21
CA PRO A 664 3.08 -0.69 23.42
C PRO A 664 4.21 -1.25 24.27
N ASP A 665 4.38 -2.57 24.30
CA ASP A 665 5.38 -3.25 25.12
C ASP A 665 6.77 -3.28 24.46
N THR A 666 6.83 -3.58 23.16
CA THR A 666 8.09 -3.70 22.43
C THR A 666 8.52 -2.37 21.80
N GLN A 667 7.57 -1.48 21.49
CA GLN A 667 7.78 -0.26 20.69
C GLN A 667 8.40 -0.55 19.32
N ARG A 668 8.22 -1.77 18.80
CA ARG A 668 8.91 -2.30 17.61
C ARG A 668 8.86 -1.34 16.42
N MET A 669 7.66 -0.86 16.07
CA MET A 669 7.47 0.04 14.93
C MET A 669 8.29 1.32 15.07
N LEU A 670 8.20 2.00 16.21
CA LEU A 670 8.99 3.21 16.45
C LEU A 670 10.50 2.91 16.44
N LYS A 671 10.95 1.83 17.08
CA LYS A 671 12.37 1.45 17.10
C LYS A 671 12.93 1.16 15.70
N ALA A 672 12.15 0.48 14.85
CA ALA A 672 12.56 0.11 13.50
C ALA A 672 12.90 1.33 12.62
N VAL A 673 12.23 2.45 12.86
CA VAL A 673 12.43 3.70 12.11
C VAL A 673 13.07 4.80 12.94
N ASN A 674 13.85 4.44 13.97
CA ASN A 674 14.55 5.37 14.87
C ASN A 674 13.65 6.47 15.48
N TYR A 675 12.44 6.09 15.89
CA TYR A 675 11.44 6.93 16.54
C TYR A 675 10.93 8.08 15.67
N THR A 676 10.89 7.84 14.37
CA THR A 676 10.18 8.65 13.37
C THR A 676 8.78 8.06 13.17
N ALA A 677 8.00 8.64 12.25
CA ALA A 677 6.70 8.09 11.86
C ALA A 677 6.72 7.36 10.51
N ARG A 678 7.89 7.11 9.90
CA ARG A 678 7.98 6.45 8.58
C ARG A 678 7.47 4.98 8.62
N ASP A 679 7.21 4.41 7.44
CA ASP A 679 6.91 3.00 7.19
C ASP A 679 5.64 2.57 7.95
N TYR A 680 5.61 1.34 8.46
CA TYR A 680 4.45 0.78 9.15
C TYR A 680 3.90 1.66 10.27
N TYR A 681 4.71 2.52 10.91
CA TYR A 681 4.15 3.46 11.88
C TYR A 681 3.17 4.42 11.21
N SER A 682 3.51 5.00 10.05
CA SER A 682 2.61 5.90 9.34
C SER A 682 1.34 5.21 8.89
N LEU A 683 1.46 3.96 8.40
CA LEU A 683 0.33 3.20 7.87
C LEU A 683 -0.64 2.81 8.98
N ILE A 684 -0.13 2.11 10.00
CA ILE A 684 -0.95 1.53 11.07
C ILE A 684 -1.43 2.63 12.04
N GLY A 685 -0.65 3.70 12.21
CA GLY A 685 -1.12 4.93 12.88
C GLY A 685 -2.28 5.58 12.13
N GLY A 686 -2.24 5.59 10.79
CA GLY A 686 -3.36 5.99 9.93
C GLY A 686 -4.62 5.13 10.14
N CYS A 687 -4.48 3.80 10.16
CA CYS A 687 -5.59 2.88 10.46
C CYS A 687 -6.18 3.11 11.86
N LEU A 688 -5.34 3.35 12.88
CA LEU A 688 -5.83 3.64 14.23
C LEU A 688 -6.68 4.92 14.25
N LEU A 689 -6.28 5.95 13.50
CA LEU A 689 -7.07 7.17 13.35
C LEU A 689 -8.38 6.93 12.57
N ASP A 690 -8.37 6.06 11.56
CA ASP A 690 -9.57 5.68 10.77
C ASP A 690 -10.55 4.79 11.56
N SER A 691 -10.07 4.06 12.59
CA SER A 691 -10.90 3.13 13.38
C SER A 691 -12.10 3.80 14.09
N GLY A 692 -12.09 5.12 14.26
CA GLY A 692 -13.09 5.86 15.03
C GLY A 692 -12.97 5.67 16.55
N PHE A 693 -11.91 5.00 17.04
CA PHE A 693 -11.70 4.80 18.47
C PHE A 693 -11.27 6.09 19.18
N LEU A 694 -10.40 6.89 18.56
CA LEU A 694 -9.95 8.18 19.10
C LEU A 694 -10.76 9.31 18.47
N ASP A 695 -11.35 10.18 19.29
CA ASP A 695 -11.89 11.45 18.82
C ASP A 695 -10.76 12.32 18.23
N ALA A 696 -11.04 13.11 17.19
CA ALA A 696 -10.01 13.94 16.57
C ALA A 696 -9.37 14.94 17.54
N PHE A 697 -10.06 15.39 18.58
CA PHE A 697 -9.50 16.30 19.59
C PHE A 697 -8.87 15.57 20.79
N ASP A 698 -8.86 14.24 20.77
CA ASP A 698 -8.17 13.44 21.76
C ASP A 698 -6.66 13.70 21.73
N ARG A 699 -6.04 13.88 22.90
CA ARG A 699 -4.59 14.10 23.03
C ARG A 699 -3.76 12.99 22.36
N ARG A 700 -4.25 11.74 22.35
CA ARG A 700 -3.56 10.59 21.74
C ARG A 700 -3.62 10.67 20.22
N ALA A 701 -4.73 11.16 19.66
CA ALA A 701 -4.81 11.46 18.22
C ALA A 701 -3.80 12.54 17.85
N TYR A 702 -3.65 13.60 18.67
CA TYR A 702 -2.58 14.59 18.48
C TYR A 702 -1.19 13.98 18.52
N TRP A 703 -0.88 13.04 19.44
CA TRP A 703 0.44 12.39 19.47
C TRP A 703 0.76 11.65 18.17
N ILE A 704 -0.23 11.05 17.52
CA ILE A 704 -0.05 10.37 16.23
C ILE A 704 0.11 11.39 15.11
N THR A 705 -0.82 12.35 14.98
CA THR A 705 -0.78 13.35 13.89
C THR A 705 0.45 14.24 13.98
N ASP A 706 0.85 14.65 15.18
CA ASP A 706 2.04 15.48 15.38
C ASP A 706 3.31 14.73 14.96
N LEU A 707 3.39 13.42 15.22
CA LEU A 707 4.53 12.60 14.81
C LEU A 707 4.53 12.39 13.29
N LEU A 708 3.39 12.06 12.69
CA LEU A 708 3.20 11.96 11.24
C LEU A 708 3.68 13.25 10.53
N GLU A 709 3.22 14.40 10.99
CA GLU A 709 3.48 15.70 10.37
C GLU A 709 4.91 16.20 10.56
N ASN A 710 5.58 15.86 11.66
CA ASN A 710 6.82 16.52 12.07
C ASN A 710 8.02 15.56 12.18
N SER A 711 7.85 14.29 11.85
CA SER A 711 8.89 13.27 11.95
C SER A 711 8.80 12.30 10.78
N ASP A 712 8.66 12.84 9.57
CA ASP A 712 8.79 12.12 8.29
C ASP A 712 7.84 10.93 8.15
N GLY A 713 6.65 11.04 8.75
CA GLY A 713 5.55 10.11 8.52
C GLY A 713 4.70 10.48 7.30
N LEU A 714 4.87 11.68 6.73
CA LEU A 714 4.11 12.16 5.59
C LEU A 714 4.99 12.75 4.48
N LEU A 715 4.56 12.54 3.23
CA LEU A 715 5.07 13.22 2.04
C LEU A 715 3.90 13.59 1.12
N ALA A 716 3.73 14.88 0.83
CA ALA A 716 2.57 15.40 0.09
C ALA A 716 1.20 15.04 0.71
N GLY A 717 1.14 14.96 2.05
CA GLY A 717 -0.05 14.57 2.80
C GLY A 717 -0.36 13.06 2.75
N LEU A 718 0.55 12.24 2.22
CA LEU A 718 0.42 10.78 2.12
C LEU A 718 1.38 10.08 3.08
N CYS A 719 1.04 8.89 3.56
CA CYS A 719 1.90 8.14 4.48
C CYS A 719 3.23 7.78 3.81
N ARG A 720 4.33 7.99 4.54
CA ARG A 720 5.69 7.78 4.04
C ARG A 720 6.01 6.28 4.04
N TRP A 721 6.38 5.75 2.88
CA TRP A 721 6.68 4.33 2.70
C TRP A 721 8.08 4.12 2.10
N GLU A 722 8.87 3.26 2.73
CA GLU A 722 10.25 2.97 2.36
C GLU A 722 11.09 4.25 2.15
N THR A 723 12.16 4.16 1.35
CA THR A 723 13.11 5.27 1.17
C THR A 723 12.52 6.41 0.34
N ASP A 724 11.78 6.11 -0.73
CA ASP A 724 11.32 7.08 -1.73
C ASP A 724 9.84 6.94 -2.09
N GLY A 725 9.07 6.20 -1.29
CA GLY A 725 7.68 5.88 -1.57
C GLY A 725 6.66 6.59 -0.69
N VAL A 726 5.41 6.42 -1.08
CA VAL A 726 4.22 6.75 -0.33
C VAL A 726 3.21 5.63 -0.46
N ASP A 727 2.41 5.44 0.58
CA ASP A 727 1.16 4.70 0.49
C ASP A 727 0.03 5.66 0.83
N HIS A 728 -0.83 5.88 -0.17
CA HIS A 728 -1.86 6.90 -0.08
C HIS A 728 -3.09 6.40 0.67
N ALA A 729 -3.47 5.12 0.51
CA ALA A 729 -4.72 4.59 1.03
C ALA A 729 -4.76 4.67 2.58
N TYR A 730 -3.62 4.42 3.22
CA TYR A 730 -3.47 4.50 4.67
C TYR A 730 -3.45 5.92 5.24
N ALA A 731 -3.36 6.96 4.42
CA ALA A 731 -3.40 8.34 4.89
C ALA A 731 -4.82 8.79 5.27
N LEU A 732 -5.86 8.02 4.94
CA LEU A 732 -7.25 8.44 5.13
C LEU A 732 -7.55 8.87 6.58
N GLY A 733 -7.15 8.07 7.58
CA GLY A 733 -7.42 8.38 8.99
C GLY A 733 -6.82 9.71 9.44
N TYR A 734 -5.59 10.03 8.99
CA TYR A 734 -4.98 11.34 9.19
C TYR A 734 -5.79 12.46 8.50
N LEU A 735 -6.16 12.27 7.25
CA LEU A 735 -6.89 13.29 6.47
C LEU A 735 -8.30 13.56 7.02
N LEU A 736 -8.99 12.55 7.52
CA LEU A 736 -10.30 12.68 8.18
C LEU A 736 -10.17 13.31 9.57
N THR A 737 -9.12 12.98 10.33
CA THR A 737 -8.82 13.64 11.60
C THR A 737 -8.60 15.15 11.41
N GLU A 738 -7.80 15.53 10.42
CA GLU A 738 -7.58 16.94 10.11
C GLU A 738 -8.85 17.62 9.58
N LEU A 739 -9.71 16.90 8.85
CA LEU A 739 -11.01 17.40 8.42
C LEU A 739 -11.92 17.71 9.61
N GLN A 740 -12.02 16.76 10.57
CA GLN A 740 -12.79 16.92 11.81
C GLN A 740 -12.28 18.09 12.67
N ARG A 741 -10.97 18.36 12.63
CA ARG A 741 -10.35 19.54 13.28
C ARG A 741 -10.59 20.86 12.53
N GLY A 742 -11.26 20.84 11.39
CA GLY A 742 -11.54 22.02 10.59
C GLY A 742 -10.35 22.49 9.74
N ASN A 743 -9.45 21.57 9.36
CA ASN A 743 -8.28 21.83 8.51
C ASN A 743 -8.47 21.31 7.07
N PRO A 744 -9.48 21.77 6.30
CA PRO A 744 -9.81 21.21 4.99
C PRO A 744 -8.68 21.36 3.98
N ARG A 745 -7.77 22.33 4.15
CA ARG A 745 -6.62 22.50 3.25
C ARG A 745 -5.62 21.34 3.33
N LYS A 746 -5.43 20.73 4.50
CA LYS A 746 -4.59 19.53 4.64
C LYS A 746 -5.27 18.32 3.97
N THR A 747 -6.58 18.16 4.19
CA THR A 747 -7.38 17.14 3.50
C THR A 747 -7.34 17.31 1.97
N LEU A 748 -7.43 18.54 1.47
CA LEU A 748 -7.35 18.85 0.04
C LEU A 748 -5.96 18.58 -0.57
N LEU A 749 -4.89 18.80 0.19
CA LEU A 749 -3.55 18.37 -0.22
C LEU A 749 -3.53 16.85 -0.40
N GLY A 750 -3.97 16.09 0.61
CA GLY A 750 -4.04 14.63 0.53
C GLY A 750 -4.92 14.14 -0.62
N PHE A 751 -6.10 14.73 -0.82
CA PHE A 751 -7.01 14.39 -1.92
C PHE A 751 -6.39 14.61 -3.30
N TYR A 752 -5.76 15.76 -3.55
CA TYR A 752 -5.09 15.99 -4.83
C TYR A 752 -3.82 15.15 -4.99
N SER A 753 -3.17 14.74 -3.89
CA SER A 753 -2.09 13.77 -3.90
C SER A 753 -2.56 12.34 -4.20
N PHE A 754 -3.73 11.92 -3.72
CA PHE A 754 -4.38 10.66 -4.12
C PHE A 754 -4.53 10.64 -5.64
N LEU A 755 -5.00 11.75 -6.21
CA LEU A 755 -5.22 11.85 -7.65
C LEU A 755 -3.91 11.92 -8.46
N ALA A 756 -2.87 12.55 -7.92
CA ALA A 756 -1.62 12.78 -8.63
C ALA A 756 -0.65 11.60 -8.56
N TYR A 757 -0.69 10.84 -7.47
CA TYR A 757 0.31 9.84 -7.10
C TYR A 757 -0.29 8.49 -6.71
N GLY A 758 -1.49 8.43 -6.12
CA GLY A 758 -2.15 7.17 -5.74
C GLY A 758 -2.84 6.40 -6.87
N MET A 759 -2.76 6.91 -8.10
CA MET A 759 -3.38 6.30 -9.28
C MET A 759 -2.67 6.72 -10.58
N THR A 760 -2.98 6.05 -11.68
CA THR A 760 -2.62 6.53 -13.01
C THR A 760 -3.37 7.83 -13.34
N ARG A 761 -2.68 8.80 -13.97
CA ARG A 761 -3.24 10.15 -14.22
C ARG A 761 -4.24 10.21 -15.38
N ASP A 762 -4.24 9.19 -16.25
CA ASP A 762 -5.00 9.16 -17.51
C ASP A 762 -6.15 8.14 -17.49
N THR A 763 -6.02 7.07 -16.70
CA THR A 763 -6.99 5.97 -16.60
C THR A 763 -7.53 5.76 -15.18
N TYR A 764 -7.01 6.48 -14.18
CA TYR A 764 -7.50 6.48 -12.81
C TYR A 764 -7.39 5.13 -12.07
N SER A 765 -6.55 4.22 -12.54
CA SER A 765 -6.30 2.94 -11.90
C SER A 765 -5.52 3.16 -10.60
N GLY A 766 -6.11 2.79 -9.47
CA GLY A 766 -5.48 2.94 -8.14
C GLY A 766 -4.34 1.94 -7.94
N VAL A 767 -3.27 2.35 -7.26
CA VAL A 767 -2.10 1.52 -6.93
C VAL A 767 -2.02 1.28 -5.43
N GLU A 768 -1.39 0.21 -4.96
CA GLU A 768 -1.13 0.06 -3.53
C GLU A 768 -0.13 1.13 -3.03
N CYS A 769 1.15 0.94 -3.35
CA CYS A 769 2.23 1.88 -3.03
C CYS A 769 2.75 2.59 -4.28
N THR A 770 3.30 3.79 -4.14
CA THR A 770 3.97 4.51 -5.22
C THR A 770 5.39 4.85 -4.81
N SER A 771 6.39 4.47 -5.61
CA SER A 771 7.73 5.06 -5.51
C SER A 771 7.70 6.47 -6.07
N ILE A 772 7.15 7.42 -5.30
CA ILE A 772 6.73 8.75 -5.78
C ILE A 772 7.85 9.51 -6.49
N VAL A 773 9.11 9.37 -6.05
CA VAL A 773 10.26 10.05 -6.68
C VAL A 773 10.51 9.56 -8.10
N THR A 774 10.34 8.26 -8.35
CA THR A 774 10.64 7.65 -9.66
C THR A 774 9.40 7.44 -10.53
N GLY A 775 8.21 7.39 -9.91
CA GLY A 775 6.96 6.96 -10.52
C GLY A 775 6.85 5.44 -10.69
N SER A 776 7.71 4.64 -10.06
CA SER A 776 7.67 3.16 -10.18
C SER A 776 6.56 2.54 -9.30
N ASN A 777 6.43 1.21 -9.37
CA ASN A 777 5.46 0.37 -8.64
C ASN A 777 4.06 0.22 -9.28
N TYR A 778 4.02 0.18 -10.60
CA TYR A 778 2.80 -0.01 -11.40
C TYR A 778 2.22 -1.43 -11.40
N TRP A 779 2.95 -2.39 -10.82
CA TRP A 779 2.58 -3.81 -10.83
C TRP A 779 1.32 -4.11 -10.03
N THR A 780 0.97 -3.24 -9.08
CA THR A 780 -0.18 -3.40 -8.18
C THR A 780 -1.43 -2.66 -8.70
N LEU A 781 -1.52 -2.42 -10.01
CA LEU A 781 -2.65 -1.77 -10.66
C LEU A 781 -3.63 -2.80 -11.26
N PRO A 782 -4.96 -2.63 -11.12
CA PRO A 782 -5.64 -1.80 -10.13
C PRO A 782 -5.61 -2.41 -8.72
N HIS A 783 -5.71 -1.58 -7.69
CA HIS A 783 -5.73 -1.98 -6.27
C HIS A 783 -7.07 -1.67 -5.58
N LEU A 784 -7.70 -2.65 -4.93
CA LEU A 784 -9.05 -2.55 -4.34
C LEU A 784 -9.08 -1.64 -3.11
N TYR A 785 -8.17 -1.85 -2.15
CA TYR A 785 -8.09 -1.02 -0.95
C TYR A 785 -7.89 0.47 -1.31
N SER A 786 -7.09 0.75 -2.34
CA SER A 786 -6.86 2.12 -2.82
C SER A 786 -8.13 2.74 -3.42
N CYS A 787 -8.83 2.01 -4.31
CA CYS A 787 -10.11 2.45 -4.85
C CYS A 787 -11.12 2.76 -3.72
N THR A 788 -11.16 1.89 -2.72
CA THR A 788 -12.04 2.01 -1.54
C THR A 788 -11.75 3.28 -0.75
N GLN A 789 -10.48 3.54 -0.39
CA GLN A 789 -10.13 4.72 0.40
C GLN A 789 -10.27 6.03 -0.40
N GLN A 790 -10.02 6.01 -1.71
CA GLN A 790 -10.27 7.14 -2.60
C GLN A 790 -11.77 7.50 -2.66
N LEU A 791 -12.65 6.50 -2.78
CA LEU A 791 -14.10 6.68 -2.75
C LEU A 791 -14.58 7.24 -1.40
N ARG A 792 -14.07 6.68 -0.29
CA ARG A 792 -14.38 7.15 1.06
C ARG A 792 -13.92 8.59 1.28
N LEU A 793 -12.70 8.96 0.87
CA LEU A 793 -12.21 10.34 1.01
C LEU A 793 -13.08 11.33 0.23
N LEU A 794 -13.36 11.04 -1.04
CA LEU A 794 -14.19 11.92 -1.88
C LEU A 794 -15.56 12.15 -1.26
N ARG A 795 -16.22 11.07 -0.81
CA ARG A 795 -17.51 11.17 -0.14
C ARG A 795 -17.40 12.05 1.10
N ASN A 796 -16.47 11.75 2.00
CA ASN A 796 -16.35 12.45 3.30
C ASN A 796 -16.01 13.95 3.17
N MET A 797 -15.37 14.38 2.08
CA MET A 797 -15.16 15.81 1.79
C MET A 797 -16.46 16.56 1.49
N ILE A 798 -17.45 15.86 0.91
CA ILE A 798 -18.70 16.42 0.41
C ILE A 798 -19.86 16.14 1.38
N LEU A 799 -19.89 14.94 1.95
CA LEU A 799 -20.98 14.39 2.75
C LEU A 799 -20.40 13.40 3.77
N ARG A 800 -20.53 13.69 5.07
CA ARG A 800 -20.14 12.77 6.14
C ARG A 800 -21.07 12.82 7.32
N GLU A 801 -21.06 11.72 8.05
CA GLU A 801 -21.73 11.53 9.32
C GLU A 801 -20.71 11.59 10.44
N ASP A 802 -21.07 12.25 11.54
CA ASP A 802 -20.20 12.38 12.69
C ASP A 802 -21.02 12.56 13.97
N ASN A 803 -20.89 11.61 14.90
CA ASN A 803 -21.51 11.66 16.22
C ASN A 803 -23.04 11.91 16.19
N GLY A 804 -23.74 11.41 15.16
CA GLY A 804 -25.17 11.63 14.93
C GLY A 804 -25.50 12.95 14.21
N SER A 805 -24.52 13.65 13.65
CA SER A 805 -24.71 14.84 12.82
C SER A 805 -24.45 14.53 11.35
N LEU A 806 -25.18 15.22 10.47
CA LEU A 806 -24.95 15.21 9.03
C LEU A 806 -24.18 16.47 8.62
N LEU A 807 -22.99 16.30 8.06
CA LEU A 807 -22.09 17.38 7.70
C LEU A 807 -21.87 17.37 6.19
N ILE A 808 -22.16 18.51 5.57
CA ILE A 808 -22.19 18.66 4.12
C ILE A 808 -21.23 19.77 3.71
N GLY A 809 -20.27 19.47 2.85
CA GLY A 809 -19.37 20.44 2.24
C GLY A 809 -18.14 20.84 3.07
N ASP A 810 -17.74 20.02 4.05
CA ASP A 810 -16.63 20.32 4.97
C ASP A 810 -15.30 20.63 4.25
N ALA A 811 -15.04 19.96 3.13
CA ALA A 811 -13.85 20.15 2.30
C ALA A 811 -14.16 20.24 0.79
N ILE A 812 -15.28 20.86 0.39
CA ILE A 812 -15.46 21.26 -1.02
C ILE A 812 -14.35 22.27 -1.39
N PRO A 813 -13.55 22.02 -2.45
CA PRO A 813 -12.60 23.01 -2.98
C PRO A 813 -13.30 24.31 -3.32
N ARG A 814 -12.68 25.44 -2.97
CA ARG A 814 -13.18 26.78 -3.32
C ARG A 814 -13.39 26.95 -4.83
N SER A 815 -12.55 26.32 -5.66
CA SER A 815 -12.67 26.32 -7.13
C SER A 815 -13.96 25.65 -7.63
N TRP A 816 -14.54 24.73 -6.86
CA TRP A 816 -15.81 24.08 -7.20
C TRP A 816 -17.01 24.99 -6.94
N LEU A 817 -16.82 26.07 -6.19
CA LEU A 817 -17.84 27.08 -5.90
C LEU A 817 -17.61 28.37 -6.69
N GLU A 818 -16.74 28.36 -7.70
CA GLU A 818 -16.59 29.49 -8.63
C GLU A 818 -17.89 29.80 -9.38
N ASP A 819 -17.98 31.03 -9.90
CA ASP A 819 -19.17 31.54 -10.57
C ASP A 819 -19.65 30.61 -11.71
N GLY A 820 -20.93 30.27 -11.70
CA GLY A 820 -21.56 29.38 -12.68
C GLY A 820 -21.30 27.89 -12.46
N LYS A 821 -20.46 27.49 -11.50
CA LYS A 821 -20.25 26.09 -11.16
C LYS A 821 -21.46 25.51 -10.45
N LYS A 822 -21.68 24.21 -10.67
CA LYS A 822 -22.74 23.43 -10.04
C LYS A 822 -22.16 22.14 -9.45
N LEU A 823 -22.53 21.86 -8.21
CA LEU A 823 -22.29 20.59 -7.55
C LEU A 823 -23.64 19.94 -7.21
N ALA A 824 -23.78 18.64 -7.37
CA ALA A 824 -24.97 17.93 -6.91
C ALA A 824 -24.64 16.55 -6.33
N VAL A 825 -25.36 16.19 -5.28
CA VAL A 825 -25.41 14.87 -4.65
C VAL A 825 -26.85 14.39 -4.80
N ARG A 826 -27.05 13.19 -5.34
CA ARG A 826 -28.38 12.61 -5.53
C ARG A 826 -28.49 11.31 -4.78
N ASP A 827 -29.47 11.29 -3.88
CA ASP A 827 -29.95 10.12 -3.15
C ASP A 827 -28.77 9.33 -2.55
N ALA A 828 -27.84 10.08 -1.93
CA ALA A 828 -26.68 9.49 -1.30
C ALA A 828 -27.08 8.90 0.06
N PRO A 829 -26.80 7.61 0.31
CA PRO A 829 -27.14 6.98 1.58
C PRO A 829 -26.42 7.65 2.74
N THR A 830 -27.14 7.77 3.86
CA THR A 830 -26.59 8.16 5.16
C THR A 830 -27.20 7.31 6.26
N GLU A 831 -26.64 7.34 7.47
CA GLU A 831 -27.25 6.63 8.63
C GLU A 831 -28.71 7.10 8.90
N PHE A 832 -29.05 8.30 8.42
CA PHE A 832 -30.36 8.93 8.58
C PHE A 832 -31.34 8.65 7.42
N GLY A 833 -30.90 7.98 6.36
CA GLY A 833 -31.61 7.83 5.08
C GLY A 833 -30.99 8.68 3.98
N ASP A 834 -31.54 8.59 2.77
CA ASP A 834 -30.92 9.21 1.60
C ASP A 834 -31.01 10.73 1.64
N VAL A 835 -29.93 11.39 1.23
CA VAL A 835 -29.86 12.85 1.13
C VAL A 835 -29.60 13.29 -0.29
N SER A 836 -30.29 14.35 -0.70
CA SER A 836 -30.14 14.97 -2.02
C SER A 836 -29.83 16.45 -1.85
N MET A 837 -28.81 16.95 -2.56
CA MET A 837 -28.40 18.35 -2.53
C MET A 837 -27.95 18.85 -3.90
N SER A 838 -28.26 20.09 -4.26
CA SER A 838 -27.57 20.79 -5.35
C SER A 838 -27.12 22.18 -4.93
N ILE A 839 -25.87 22.51 -5.19
CA ILE A 839 -25.28 23.84 -4.99
C ILE A 839 -25.08 24.48 -6.36
N LEU A 840 -25.69 25.66 -6.58
CA LEU A 840 -25.46 26.49 -7.74
C LEU A 840 -24.77 27.77 -7.29
N SER A 841 -23.53 27.97 -7.75
CA SER A 841 -22.77 29.17 -7.43
C SER A 841 -23.07 30.30 -8.41
N ALA A 842 -23.51 31.44 -7.88
CA ALA A 842 -23.72 32.69 -8.61
C ALA A 842 -22.95 33.83 -7.91
N VAL A 843 -21.70 33.56 -7.53
CA VAL A 843 -20.90 34.46 -6.67
C VAL A 843 -20.60 35.82 -7.30
N LYS A 844 -20.68 35.99 -8.63
CA LYS A 844 -20.65 37.35 -9.26
C LYS A 844 -21.91 38.16 -8.94
N SER A 845 -23.01 37.50 -8.63
CA SER A 845 -24.24 38.09 -8.08
C SER A 845 -24.29 37.97 -6.55
N GLU A 846 -23.13 37.83 -5.90
CA GLU A 846 -22.95 37.73 -4.45
C GLU A 846 -23.79 36.64 -3.76
N SER A 847 -24.16 35.58 -4.47
CA SER A 847 -25.06 34.55 -3.92
C SER A 847 -24.68 33.11 -4.31
N ILE A 848 -25.05 32.17 -3.44
CA ILE A 848 -25.05 30.73 -3.70
C ILE A 848 -26.45 30.20 -3.36
N LEU A 849 -27.01 29.39 -4.25
CA LEU A 849 -28.29 28.71 -4.05
C LEU A 849 -28.05 27.24 -3.74
N VAL A 850 -28.58 26.77 -2.62
CA VAL A 850 -28.60 25.34 -2.28
C VAL A 850 -30.04 24.84 -2.34
N LYS A 851 -30.30 23.76 -3.08
CA LYS A 851 -31.50 22.95 -2.92
C LYS A 851 -31.15 21.75 -2.07
N PHE A 852 -31.87 21.55 -0.99
CA PHE A 852 -31.57 20.51 -0.02
C PHE A 852 -32.83 19.68 0.25
N SER A 853 -32.72 18.37 0.10
CA SER A 853 -33.70 17.38 0.50
C SER A 853 -33.11 16.60 1.67
N PRO A 854 -33.64 16.79 2.90
CA PRO A 854 -33.13 16.14 4.10
C PRO A 854 -33.39 14.62 4.06
N PRO A 855 -32.61 13.84 4.82
CA PRO A 855 -32.88 12.42 5.00
C PRO A 855 -34.20 12.19 5.75
N ALA A 856 -34.88 11.09 5.44
CA ALA A 856 -36.26 10.83 5.89
C ALA A 856 -36.42 9.65 6.86
N ARG A 857 -35.42 8.77 7.01
CA ARG A 857 -35.54 7.54 7.84
C ARG A 857 -35.41 7.86 9.33
N TYR A 858 -34.36 8.59 9.72
CA TYR A 858 -34.15 9.07 11.09
C TYR A 858 -33.74 10.54 11.07
N ALA A 859 -34.13 11.30 12.10
CA ALA A 859 -33.73 12.70 12.21
C ALA A 859 -32.27 12.80 12.72
N PRO A 860 -31.36 13.48 12.01
CA PRO A 860 -30.02 13.79 12.52
C PRO A 860 -30.09 14.67 13.77
N LYS A 861 -29.12 14.54 14.70
CA LYS A 861 -28.96 15.47 15.83
C LYS A 861 -28.70 16.89 15.34
N SER A 862 -27.90 17.03 14.29
CA SER A 862 -27.72 18.29 13.59
C SER A 862 -27.45 18.09 12.11
N VAL A 863 -27.75 19.11 11.30
CA VAL A 863 -27.40 19.14 9.87
C VAL A 863 -26.69 20.45 9.56
N LYS A 864 -25.44 20.38 9.10
CA LYS A 864 -24.64 21.55 8.75
C LYS A 864 -24.25 21.53 7.28
N ILE A 865 -24.46 22.65 6.59
CA ILE A 865 -24.02 22.87 5.21
C ILE A 865 -22.94 23.94 5.22
N ARG A 866 -21.72 23.59 4.83
CA ARG A 866 -20.58 24.49 4.72
C ARG A 866 -20.35 24.92 3.27
N LEU A 867 -20.21 26.22 3.05
CA LEU A 867 -20.04 26.86 1.75
C LEU A 867 -18.82 27.79 1.77
N ARG A 868 -17.67 27.25 1.39
CA ARG A 868 -16.39 27.96 1.37
C ARG A 868 -16.30 28.87 0.13
N HIS A 869 -16.74 30.12 0.24
CA HIS A 869 -16.78 31.08 -0.88
C HIS A 869 -15.41 31.18 -1.61
N PRO A 870 -15.34 31.24 -2.96
CA PRO A 870 -14.07 31.24 -3.70
C PRO A 870 -13.06 32.31 -3.26
N SER A 871 -13.54 33.52 -3.01
CA SER A 871 -12.73 34.67 -2.53
C SER A 871 -12.71 34.82 -1.00
N ASP A 872 -13.07 33.79 -0.24
CA ASP A 872 -13.08 33.80 1.24
C ASP A 872 -13.98 34.86 1.91
N LYS A 873 -15.04 35.26 1.20
CA LYS A 873 -16.10 36.12 1.76
C LYS A 873 -16.94 35.38 2.80
N ALA A 874 -17.37 36.10 3.83
CA ALA A 874 -18.27 35.56 4.86
C ALA A 874 -19.73 35.61 4.41
N ILE A 875 -20.54 34.68 4.91
CA ILE A 875 -21.99 34.71 4.75
C ILE A 875 -22.55 35.95 5.44
N ARG A 876 -23.35 36.73 4.72
CA ARG A 876 -24.02 37.94 5.21
C ARG A 876 -25.43 37.63 5.70
N SER A 877 -26.16 36.81 4.98
CA SER A 877 -27.55 36.48 5.27
C SER A 877 -27.96 35.19 4.57
N VAL A 878 -28.82 34.42 5.23
CA VAL A 878 -29.42 33.21 4.68
C VAL A 878 -30.95 33.38 4.63
N ARG A 879 -31.57 32.88 3.56
CA ARG A 879 -33.03 32.70 3.47
C ARG A 879 -33.37 31.27 3.10
N ILE A 880 -34.29 30.65 3.84
CA ILE A 880 -34.84 29.32 3.53
C ILE A 880 -36.29 29.51 3.08
N ASP A 881 -36.61 29.10 1.85
CA ASP A 881 -37.92 29.31 1.21
C ASP A 881 -38.43 30.76 1.35
N GLY A 882 -37.53 31.72 1.19
CA GLY A 882 -37.81 33.17 1.27
C GLY A 882 -37.84 33.75 2.68
N ARG A 883 -37.80 32.92 3.74
CA ARG A 883 -37.79 33.39 5.15
C ARG A 883 -36.37 33.59 5.64
N ALA A 884 -36.14 34.66 6.41
CA ALA A 884 -34.84 34.89 7.04
C ALA A 884 -34.44 33.73 7.96
N TRP A 885 -33.17 33.36 7.95
CA TRP A 885 -32.60 32.30 8.76
C TRP A 885 -31.35 32.82 9.46
N ASP A 886 -31.27 32.69 10.78
CA ASP A 886 -30.23 33.27 11.64
C ASP A 886 -29.23 32.24 12.16
N LYS A 887 -29.50 30.94 11.99
CA LYS A 887 -28.59 29.86 12.38
C LYS A 887 -27.52 29.61 11.32
N PHE A 888 -26.60 30.56 11.18
CA PHE A 888 -25.43 30.45 10.33
C PHE A 888 -24.23 31.19 10.94
N ASP A 889 -23.03 30.83 10.52
CA ASP A 889 -21.79 31.50 10.91
C ASP A 889 -21.04 32.05 9.67
N ARG A 890 -19.71 32.15 9.72
CA ARG A 890 -18.90 32.70 8.64
C ARG A 890 -19.09 31.95 7.31
N ASP A 891 -19.15 30.63 7.34
CA ASP A 891 -19.17 29.78 6.15
C ASP A 891 -20.11 28.58 6.26
N SER A 892 -20.78 28.40 7.39
CA SER A 892 -21.62 27.24 7.68
C SER A 892 -23.05 27.65 8.04
N ILE A 893 -24.02 26.82 7.66
CA ILE A 893 -25.45 27.00 7.89
C ILE A 893 -25.97 25.78 8.62
N ASP A 894 -26.61 25.99 9.76
CA ASP A 894 -27.31 24.93 10.48
C ASP A 894 -28.76 24.84 9.98
N VAL A 895 -29.08 23.72 9.34
CA VAL A 895 -30.41 23.41 8.79
C VAL A 895 -31.11 22.29 9.56
N SER A 896 -30.73 22.09 10.82
CA SER A 896 -31.35 21.11 11.71
C SER A 896 -32.85 21.36 11.86
N GLY A 897 -33.66 20.29 11.77
CA GLY A 897 -35.12 20.35 11.86
C GLY A 897 -35.83 20.70 10.55
N VAL A 898 -35.10 20.92 9.45
CA VAL A 898 -35.69 20.97 8.11
C VAL A 898 -36.11 19.55 7.71
N GLY A 899 -37.42 19.28 7.69
CA GLY A 899 -37.99 17.95 7.40
C GLY A 899 -38.57 17.76 6.00
N LYS A 900 -38.42 18.75 5.11
CA LYS A 900 -38.87 18.70 3.72
C LYS A 900 -37.85 19.37 2.81
N SER A 901 -37.94 19.15 1.50
CA SER A 901 -37.09 19.84 0.54
C SER A 901 -37.25 21.36 0.62
N VAL A 902 -36.13 22.08 0.62
CA VAL A 902 -36.07 23.54 0.73
C VAL A 902 -35.08 24.16 -0.26
N ALA A 903 -35.29 25.43 -0.58
CA ALA A 903 -34.32 26.28 -1.27
C ALA A 903 -33.67 27.27 -0.28
N ILE A 904 -32.35 27.22 -0.19
CA ILE A 904 -31.52 28.03 0.71
C ILE A 904 -30.75 29.04 -0.14
N TYR A 905 -31.06 30.32 0.02
CA TYR A 905 -30.37 31.43 -0.63
C TYR A 905 -29.34 32.03 0.34
N VAL A 906 -28.08 31.96 -0.04
CA VAL A 906 -26.95 32.40 0.79
C VAL A 906 -26.31 33.60 0.11
N ASN A 907 -26.34 34.76 0.77
CA ASN A 907 -25.74 35.98 0.23
C ASN A 907 -24.43 36.30 0.94
N TYR A 908 -23.46 36.81 0.20
CA TYR A 908 -22.11 37.15 0.65
C TYR A 908 -21.90 38.67 0.58
N ARG A 909 -20.80 39.15 1.17
CA ARG A 909 -20.35 40.55 1.09
C ARG A 909 -18.88 40.60 0.74
#